data_AF-A0A949JMH8-F1
#
_entry.id   AF-A0A949JMH8-F1
#
_cell.length_a   1.000
_cell.length_b   1.000
_cell.length_c   1.000
_cell.angle_alpha   90.00
_cell.angle_beta   90.00
_cell.angle_gamma   90.00
#
_symmetry.space_group_name_H-M   'P 1'
#
loop_
_entity.id
_entity.type
_entity.pdbx_description
1 polymer ?
#
loop_
_entity_poly.entity_id
_entity_poly.type
_entity_poly.pdbx_seq_one_letter_code
_entity_poly.pdbx_strand_id
1 'polypeptide(L)'
;MKRLTGLVFLALMAAAVVGQDFAVEVTPSAFLPLGESSEYFDFGGGAVIDGVYAPEAIPVYAGVGVGYHFLPTPAPEGLSLITGGVGGGLNLKLGSLFELRAGIGAGGYVGVFGGAVGFNPYAAALGSVRLNLSPSFSLGIGGGYYYLLNSIDAGLESFLTGTSISVGAVIRPGAGGSGPAREPKIRIEPPQFDRIFPVFYQYYNSNSLGSVVIANEEAGEIQDVKVALFVNRFMDTPKISDTVASIERDGQAEIPLYGLFTTEILDVIEPTTVAAEIQVSYRYRDQAYTTSVPYTMQVLNRNNMSWDDDRRAAAFVSPNDPTVRRFVGNITSATRSASANTLNETLGQAMALFESLRLYGVSYQVDPNSSYIELSENENAIDYLNFPSQTLDYKSGDCDDLSILFASLLESLNIRTAFVTIPQHIYMAFHIAADREQIEGTFSSTADLIYRDDGVWLPLEITLLEEGFLEAWSIGAKEWRENESRGTAGFWPMDEAWGRFSPASFEPSAIAIAIPPSSDLSEAFGSELSRTVAREIQPLVAELEDRIVRSAFNPRIINRLGTLYGRYGLFAQAEEQFIRALREDSDYAPALINLGNIFFLRDDLEEALDYFERAFGIRPDDPEVLLSLARTHYERSEYNPARTRYEEAELISPELAANYIYIVGGGSDTARASAAQKRNDVLWESE
;
A
#
# COMPACT_ATOMS: atom_id res chain seq x y z
N MET A 1 -22.05 19.84 -43.02
CA MET A 1 -20.97 20.71 -42.49
C MET A 1 -20.69 20.53 -41.00
N LYS A 2 -21.66 20.70 -40.07
CA LYS A 2 -21.41 20.56 -38.61
C LYS A 2 -20.97 19.17 -38.10
N ARG A 3 -21.30 18.08 -38.82
CA ARG A 3 -20.87 16.71 -38.46
C ARG A 3 -19.51 16.30 -39.03
N LEU A 4 -19.07 16.94 -40.12
CA LEU A 4 -17.76 16.72 -40.73
C LEU A 4 -16.65 17.39 -39.90
N THR A 5 -16.95 18.55 -39.31
CA THR A 5 -16.09 19.26 -38.36
C THR A 5 -15.86 18.45 -37.08
N GLY A 6 -16.84 17.68 -36.62
CA GLY A 6 -16.71 16.83 -35.43
C GLY A 6 -15.78 15.62 -35.61
N LEU A 7 -15.76 15.00 -36.80
CA LEU A 7 -14.86 13.88 -37.11
C LEU A 7 -13.40 14.33 -37.28
N VAL A 8 -13.19 15.49 -37.92
CA VAL A 8 -11.85 16.11 -38.01
C VAL A 8 -11.35 16.50 -36.61
N PHE A 9 -12.24 16.96 -35.73
CA PHE A 9 -11.90 17.29 -34.35
C PHE A 9 -11.54 16.05 -33.50
N LEU A 10 -12.24 14.92 -33.69
CA LEU A 10 -11.90 13.65 -33.04
C LEU A 10 -10.56 13.07 -33.53
N ALA A 11 -10.26 13.17 -34.83
CA ALA A 11 -8.97 12.75 -35.39
C ALA A 11 -7.81 13.63 -34.88
N LEU A 12 -8.04 14.94 -34.72
CA LEU A 12 -7.08 15.87 -34.11
C LEU A 12 -6.87 15.61 -32.62
N MET A 13 -7.89 15.16 -31.87
CA MET A 13 -7.72 14.77 -30.47
C MET A 13 -6.99 13.42 -30.32
N ALA A 14 -7.22 12.46 -31.21
CA ALA A 14 -6.44 11.23 -31.24
C ALA A 14 -4.95 11.49 -31.58
N ALA A 15 -4.67 12.48 -32.42
CA ALA A 15 -3.31 12.90 -32.77
C ALA A 15 -2.51 13.49 -31.59
N ALA A 16 -3.19 14.15 -30.64
CA ALA A 16 -2.53 14.77 -29.49
C ALA A 16 -2.01 13.75 -28.45
N VAL A 17 -2.41 12.47 -28.57
CA VAL A 17 -2.05 11.39 -27.64
C VAL A 17 -0.98 10.45 -28.22
N VAL A 18 -0.67 10.54 -29.52
CA VAL A 18 0.12 9.52 -30.25
C VAL A 18 1.29 10.14 -31.02
N GLY A 19 2.23 10.78 -30.31
CA GLY A 19 3.62 10.98 -30.76
C GLY A 19 3.87 11.62 -32.15
N GLN A 20 5.12 11.50 -32.64
CA GLN A 20 5.55 12.08 -33.93
C GLN A 20 5.16 11.26 -35.18
N ASP A 21 4.53 10.10 -35.00
CA ASP A 21 4.23 9.14 -36.08
C ASP A 21 2.85 9.36 -36.75
N PHE A 22 2.07 10.35 -36.30
CA PHE A 22 0.75 10.68 -36.85
C PHE A 22 0.78 11.92 -37.75
N ALA A 23 0.09 11.86 -38.88
CA ALA A 23 -0.05 12.93 -39.85
C ALA A 23 -1.51 13.11 -40.31
N VAL A 24 -1.90 14.36 -40.57
CA VAL A 24 -3.13 14.70 -41.27
C VAL A 24 -2.77 15.12 -42.69
N GLU A 25 -3.40 14.49 -43.68
CA GLU A 25 -3.18 14.74 -45.09
C GLU A 25 -4.44 15.29 -45.75
N VAL A 26 -4.30 16.37 -46.51
CA VAL A 26 -5.39 17.00 -47.27
C VAL A 26 -5.00 17.02 -48.74
N THR A 27 -5.77 16.31 -49.55
CA THR A 27 -5.41 15.97 -50.92
C THR A 27 -6.52 16.35 -51.89
N PRO A 28 -6.53 17.61 -52.38
CA PRO A 28 -7.25 17.98 -53.59
C PRO A 28 -6.89 17.07 -54.75
N SER A 29 -7.89 16.58 -55.46
CA SER A 29 -7.74 15.63 -56.55
C SER A 29 -8.61 15.98 -57.76
N ALA A 30 -8.05 15.69 -58.92
CA ALA A 30 -8.70 15.65 -60.20
C ALA A 30 -8.98 14.18 -60.54
N PHE A 31 -10.22 13.84 -60.88
CA PHE A 31 -10.64 12.47 -61.19
C PHE A 31 -10.97 12.33 -62.67
N LEU A 32 -10.37 11.33 -63.30
CA LEU A 32 -10.46 11.01 -64.72
C LEU A 32 -11.11 9.63 -64.86
N PRO A 33 -12.40 9.56 -65.26
CA PRO A 33 -13.05 8.29 -65.58
C PRO A 33 -12.32 7.54 -66.70
N LEU A 34 -12.29 6.22 -66.61
CA LEU A 34 -11.63 5.33 -67.58
C LEU A 34 -12.61 4.28 -68.12
N GLY A 35 -12.28 3.71 -69.28
CA GLY A 35 -13.08 2.66 -69.92
C GLY A 35 -14.51 3.14 -70.22
N GLU A 36 -15.48 2.26 -70.03
CA GLU A 36 -16.91 2.58 -70.22
C GLU A 36 -17.37 3.76 -69.36
N SER A 37 -16.76 3.98 -68.19
CA SER A 37 -17.12 5.11 -67.32
C SER A 37 -16.85 6.48 -67.97
N SER A 38 -15.91 6.57 -68.91
CA SER A 38 -15.63 7.81 -69.65
C SER A 38 -16.70 8.19 -70.68
N GLU A 39 -17.62 7.28 -71.01
CA GLU A 39 -18.77 7.56 -71.87
C GLU A 39 -19.91 8.26 -71.10
N TYR A 40 -19.94 8.09 -69.77
CA TYR A 40 -21.03 8.56 -68.91
C TYR A 40 -20.63 9.74 -68.00
N PHE A 41 -19.34 9.86 -67.65
CA PHE A 41 -18.84 10.85 -66.72
C PHE A 41 -17.69 11.66 -67.32
N ASP A 42 -17.77 12.98 -67.16
CA ASP A 42 -16.71 13.91 -67.51
C ASP A 42 -15.67 14.03 -66.38
N PHE A 43 -14.60 14.77 -66.67
CA PHE A 43 -13.57 15.12 -65.70
C PHE A 43 -14.15 15.74 -64.41
N GLY A 44 -13.83 15.11 -63.28
CA GLY A 44 -14.32 15.50 -61.97
C GLY A 44 -13.25 16.09 -61.06
N GLY A 45 -13.71 16.74 -59.99
CA GLY A 45 -12.86 17.33 -58.96
C GLY A 45 -13.29 16.89 -57.57
N GLY A 46 -12.34 16.84 -56.63
CA GLY A 46 -12.62 16.40 -55.27
C GLY A 46 -11.50 16.71 -54.31
N ALA A 47 -11.67 16.28 -53.07
CA ALA A 47 -10.64 16.31 -52.04
C ALA A 47 -10.82 15.15 -51.07
N VAL A 48 -9.69 14.63 -50.57
CA VAL A 48 -9.65 13.60 -49.53
C VAL A 48 -8.94 14.18 -48.31
N ILE A 49 -9.42 13.82 -47.12
CA ILE A 49 -8.74 14.08 -45.86
C ILE A 49 -8.45 12.73 -45.20
N ASP A 50 -7.18 12.45 -44.95
CA ASP A 50 -6.70 11.21 -44.35
C ASP A 50 -6.02 11.50 -43.00
N GLY A 51 -6.32 10.68 -42.00
CA GLY A 51 -5.47 10.51 -40.82
C GLY A 51 -4.53 9.33 -41.06
N VAL A 52 -3.22 9.56 -41.01
CA VAL A 52 -2.21 8.57 -41.35
C VAL A 52 -1.28 8.33 -40.18
N TYR A 53 -1.06 7.06 -39.85
CA TYR A 53 -0.04 6.60 -38.93
C TYR A 53 1.10 5.94 -39.71
N ALA A 54 2.32 6.43 -39.55
CA ALA A 54 3.50 5.97 -40.26
C ALA A 54 4.71 5.93 -39.30
N PRO A 55 4.98 4.79 -38.64
CA PRO A 55 6.08 4.66 -37.69
C PRO A 55 7.44 4.96 -38.31
N GLU A 56 8.33 5.65 -37.60
CA GLU A 56 9.69 5.90 -38.11
C GLU A 56 10.53 4.62 -38.30
N ALA A 57 10.33 3.61 -37.44
CA ALA A 57 11.18 2.42 -37.40
C ALA A 57 10.95 1.44 -38.55
N ILE A 58 9.78 1.48 -39.19
CA ILE A 58 9.39 0.51 -40.23
C ILE A 58 8.76 1.23 -41.43
N PRO A 59 9.07 0.81 -42.68
CA PRO A 59 8.67 1.54 -43.88
C PRO A 59 7.23 1.22 -44.29
N VAL A 60 6.28 1.34 -43.35
CA VAL A 60 4.86 1.08 -43.57
C VAL A 60 4.01 2.26 -43.09
N TYR A 61 2.81 2.37 -43.65
CA TYR A 61 1.80 3.29 -43.15
C TYR A 61 0.42 2.64 -43.15
N ALA A 62 -0.43 3.12 -42.26
CA ALA A 62 -1.86 2.83 -42.23
C ALA A 62 -2.62 4.16 -42.17
N GLY A 63 -3.76 4.25 -42.84
CA GLY A 63 -4.57 5.46 -42.87
C GLY A 63 -6.06 5.19 -42.91
N VAL A 64 -6.82 6.16 -42.41
CA VAL A 64 -8.28 6.21 -42.50
C VAL A 64 -8.68 7.56 -43.08
N GLY A 65 -9.59 7.54 -44.05
CA GLY A 65 -9.88 8.72 -44.84
C GLY A 65 -11.35 8.90 -45.16
N VAL A 66 -11.73 10.16 -45.38
CA VAL A 66 -13.03 10.55 -45.93
C VAL A 66 -12.77 11.47 -47.12
N GLY A 67 -13.42 11.18 -48.24
CA GLY A 67 -13.28 11.95 -49.48
C GLY A 67 -14.62 12.44 -50.03
N TYR A 68 -14.54 13.49 -50.84
CA TYR A 68 -15.64 13.97 -51.67
C TYR A 68 -15.15 14.16 -53.11
N HIS A 69 -15.87 13.60 -54.08
CA HIS A 69 -15.63 13.80 -55.50
C HIS A 69 -16.92 14.17 -56.22
N PHE A 70 -16.83 15.08 -57.18
CA PHE A 70 -17.93 15.45 -58.06
C PHE A 70 -17.54 15.16 -59.51
N LEU A 71 -18.37 14.38 -60.19
CA LEU A 71 -18.21 13.99 -61.59
C LEU A 71 -19.38 14.55 -62.40
N PRO A 72 -19.13 15.53 -63.28
CA PRO A 72 -20.16 16.00 -64.20
C PRO A 72 -20.58 14.88 -65.15
N THR A 73 -21.79 14.98 -65.67
CA THR A 73 -22.24 14.16 -66.80
C THR A 73 -22.63 15.07 -67.95
N PRO A 74 -22.81 14.53 -69.17
CA PRO A 74 -23.37 15.28 -70.29
C PRO A 74 -24.83 15.77 -70.07
N ALA A 75 -25.50 15.29 -69.02
CA ALA A 75 -26.84 15.69 -68.61
C ALA A 75 -26.78 16.83 -67.57
N PRO A 76 -27.90 17.54 -67.25
CA PRO A 76 -27.89 18.64 -66.28
C PRO A 76 -27.55 18.23 -64.83
N GLU A 77 -27.41 16.94 -64.55
CA GLU A 77 -27.13 16.38 -63.22
C GLU A 77 -25.73 15.78 -63.17
N GLY A 78 -25.02 15.96 -62.05
CA GLY A 78 -23.70 15.37 -61.81
C GLY A 78 -23.73 14.34 -60.69
N LEU A 79 -22.76 13.43 -60.68
CA LEU A 79 -22.58 12.43 -59.64
C LEU A 79 -21.70 12.99 -58.51
N SER A 80 -22.26 13.08 -57.31
CA SER A 80 -21.49 13.35 -56.10
C SER A 80 -21.16 12.05 -55.39
N LEU A 81 -19.90 11.86 -55.02
CA LEU A 81 -19.39 10.71 -54.30
C LEU A 81 -18.83 11.15 -52.96
N ILE A 82 -19.30 10.55 -51.86
CA ILE A 82 -18.67 10.67 -50.54
C ILE A 82 -18.06 9.33 -50.20
N THR A 83 -16.73 9.25 -50.10
CA THR A 83 -15.99 8.03 -49.81
C THR A 83 -15.59 7.98 -48.34
N GLY A 84 -15.55 6.79 -47.76
CA GLY A 84 -14.99 6.53 -46.45
C GLY A 84 -14.30 5.16 -46.47
N GLY A 85 -13.04 5.11 -46.05
CA GLY A 85 -12.26 3.88 -46.18
C GLY A 85 -10.99 3.85 -45.36
N VAL A 86 -10.34 2.70 -45.41
CA VAL A 86 -9.04 2.45 -44.78
C VAL A 86 -8.05 2.06 -45.87
N GLY A 87 -6.79 2.37 -45.64
CA GLY A 87 -5.71 2.01 -46.55
C GLY A 87 -4.39 1.83 -45.82
N GLY A 88 -3.44 1.25 -46.52
CA GLY A 88 -2.10 1.07 -46.00
C GLY A 88 -1.14 0.63 -47.08
N GLY A 89 0.14 0.71 -46.78
CA GLY A 89 1.17 0.37 -47.73
C GLY A 89 2.56 0.69 -47.23
N LEU A 90 3.47 0.89 -48.19
CA LEU A 90 4.86 1.19 -47.94
C LEU A 90 5.10 2.69 -47.89
N ASN A 91 5.95 3.09 -46.96
CA ASN A 91 6.43 4.46 -46.82
C ASN A 91 7.96 4.49 -46.83
N LEU A 92 8.55 4.91 -47.95
CA LEU A 92 10.00 4.94 -48.15
C LEU A 92 10.50 6.38 -48.04
N LYS A 93 11.23 6.69 -46.96
CA LYS A 93 11.93 7.98 -46.78
C LYS A 93 13.26 7.93 -47.54
N LEU A 94 13.44 8.82 -48.52
CA LEU A 94 14.67 8.99 -49.31
C LEU A 94 15.42 10.23 -48.83
N GLY A 95 16.28 10.04 -47.83
CA GLY A 95 16.93 11.14 -47.11
C GLY A 95 15.93 11.96 -46.29
N SER A 96 16.27 13.20 -45.98
CA SER A 96 15.37 14.12 -45.25
C SER A 96 14.34 14.82 -46.15
N LEU A 97 14.60 14.87 -47.46
CA LEU A 97 13.86 15.71 -48.40
C LEU A 97 12.69 15.00 -49.09
N PHE A 98 12.78 13.69 -49.37
CA PHE A 98 11.77 12.99 -50.18
C PHE A 98 11.12 11.82 -49.45
N GLU A 99 9.83 11.62 -49.70
CA GLU A 99 9.06 10.49 -49.20
C GLU A 99 8.25 9.88 -50.35
N LEU A 100 8.39 8.57 -50.55
CA LEU A 100 7.67 7.80 -51.56
C LEU A 100 6.66 6.89 -50.87
N ARG A 101 5.38 7.00 -51.23
CA ARG A 101 4.34 6.10 -50.74
C ARG A 101 3.73 5.30 -51.88
N ALA A 102 3.48 4.03 -51.60
CA ALA A 102 2.69 3.14 -52.43
C ALA A 102 1.80 2.29 -51.54
N GLY A 103 0.50 2.20 -51.82
CA GLY A 103 -0.42 1.43 -51.00
C GLY A 103 -1.72 1.08 -51.68
N ILE A 104 -2.54 0.34 -50.95
CA ILE A 104 -3.89 -0.07 -51.36
C ILE A 104 -4.90 0.42 -50.33
N GLY A 105 -6.12 0.65 -50.77
CA GLY A 105 -7.23 1.06 -49.92
C GLY A 105 -8.52 0.38 -50.31
N ALA A 106 -9.43 0.26 -49.36
CA ALA A 106 -10.78 -0.23 -49.59
C ALA A 106 -11.76 0.46 -48.64
N GLY A 107 -13.01 0.60 -49.07
CA GLY A 107 -14.02 1.27 -48.27
C GLY A 107 -15.40 1.24 -48.90
N GLY A 108 -16.27 2.10 -48.40
CA GLY A 108 -17.59 2.35 -48.95
C GLY A 108 -17.70 3.77 -49.52
N TYR A 109 -18.60 3.96 -50.46
CA TYR A 109 -18.97 5.28 -50.96
C TYR A 109 -20.48 5.45 -51.00
N VAL A 110 -20.92 6.69 -50.77
CA VAL A 110 -22.29 7.13 -51.01
C VAL A 110 -22.30 7.94 -52.31
N GLY A 111 -22.98 7.41 -53.32
CA GLY A 111 -23.21 8.09 -54.60
C GLY A 111 -24.56 8.81 -54.60
N VAL A 112 -24.57 10.07 -55.02
CA VAL A 112 -25.78 10.89 -55.17
C VAL A 112 -25.88 11.36 -56.63
N PHE A 113 -26.94 10.96 -57.32
CA PHE A 113 -27.20 11.29 -58.72
C PHE A 113 -28.71 11.50 -58.93
N GLY A 114 -29.12 12.65 -59.47
CA GLY A 114 -30.54 12.93 -59.73
C GLY A 114 -31.50 12.78 -58.55
N GLY A 115 -31.01 13.00 -57.32
CA GLY A 115 -31.77 12.78 -56.09
C GLY A 115 -31.80 11.34 -55.58
N ALA A 116 -31.33 10.37 -56.37
CA ALA A 116 -31.10 9.00 -55.90
C ALA A 116 -29.82 8.90 -55.08
N VAL A 117 -29.82 8.06 -54.04
CA VAL A 117 -28.69 7.81 -53.15
C VAL A 117 -28.40 6.32 -53.12
N GLY A 118 -27.17 5.91 -53.40
CA GLY A 118 -26.70 4.53 -53.33
C GLY A 118 -25.48 4.40 -52.44
N PHE A 119 -25.35 3.28 -51.72
CA PHE A 119 -24.15 2.95 -50.93
C PHE A 119 -23.50 1.68 -51.48
N ASN A 120 -22.22 1.74 -51.78
CA ASN A 120 -21.51 0.66 -52.45
C ASN A 120 -20.03 0.59 -52.04
N PRO A 121 -19.37 -0.57 -52.20
CA PRO A 121 -17.95 -0.70 -51.89
C PRO A 121 -17.04 -0.13 -52.99
N TYR A 122 -15.81 0.22 -52.63
CA TYR A 122 -14.74 0.55 -53.57
C TYR A 122 -13.40 -0.03 -53.13
N ALA A 123 -12.51 -0.22 -54.11
CA ALA A 123 -11.09 -0.50 -53.90
C ALA A 123 -10.25 0.56 -54.61
N ALA A 124 -9.04 0.83 -54.10
CA ALA A 124 -8.12 1.78 -54.68
C ALA A 124 -6.66 1.33 -54.55
N ALA A 125 -5.83 1.74 -55.51
CA ALA A 125 -4.37 1.66 -55.44
C ALA A 125 -3.82 3.08 -55.53
N LEU A 126 -2.96 3.48 -54.58
CA LEU A 126 -2.52 4.85 -54.38
C LEU A 126 -0.99 4.93 -54.39
N GLY A 127 -0.45 5.98 -55.00
CA GLY A 127 0.98 6.28 -55.00
C GLY A 127 1.23 7.77 -54.87
N SER A 128 2.29 8.18 -54.15
CA SER A 128 2.66 9.59 -54.07
C SER A 128 4.17 9.81 -53.89
N VAL A 129 4.63 10.94 -54.41
CA VAL A 129 5.97 11.49 -54.20
C VAL A 129 5.81 12.78 -53.42
N ARG A 130 6.51 12.92 -52.30
CA ARG A 130 6.39 14.06 -51.40
C ARG A 130 7.74 14.70 -51.15
N LEU A 131 7.72 16.02 -51.08
CA LEU A 131 8.82 16.88 -50.70
C LEU A 131 8.59 17.36 -49.27
N ASN A 132 9.49 17.00 -48.36
CA ASN A 132 9.49 17.46 -46.99
C ASN A 132 10.05 18.89 -46.94
N LEU A 133 9.20 19.86 -46.63
CA LEU A 133 9.56 21.27 -46.55
C LEU A 133 9.94 21.67 -45.11
N SER A 134 9.40 20.97 -44.11
CA SER A 134 9.80 21.01 -42.70
C SER A 134 9.43 19.69 -42.01
N PRO A 135 9.91 19.42 -40.78
CA PRO A 135 9.48 18.24 -40.01
C PRO A 135 7.95 18.16 -39.85
N SER A 136 7.30 19.31 -39.74
CA SER A 136 5.84 19.42 -39.60
C SER A 136 5.03 19.49 -40.91
N PHE A 137 5.69 19.65 -42.06
CA PHE A 137 5.00 19.97 -43.31
C PHE A 137 5.67 19.38 -44.56
N SER A 138 4.89 18.64 -45.35
CA SER A 138 5.31 18.13 -46.66
C SER A 138 4.30 18.50 -47.74
N LEU A 139 4.77 18.70 -48.97
CA LEU A 139 3.94 18.90 -50.16
C LEU A 139 4.22 17.77 -51.15
N GLY A 140 3.19 17.17 -51.72
CA GLY A 140 3.38 16.04 -52.64
C GLY A 140 2.42 16.02 -53.82
N ILE A 141 2.82 15.24 -54.82
CA ILE A 141 1.98 14.90 -55.96
C ILE A 141 1.68 13.40 -55.85
N GLY A 142 0.41 13.07 -55.96
CA GLY A 142 -0.09 11.71 -55.87
C GLY A 142 -0.91 11.32 -57.08
N GLY A 143 -0.98 10.02 -57.33
CA GLY A 143 -1.92 9.43 -58.28
C GLY A 143 -2.58 8.21 -57.67
N GLY A 144 -3.80 7.91 -58.11
CA GLY A 144 -4.53 6.78 -57.59
C GLY A 144 -5.46 6.17 -58.62
N TYR A 145 -5.55 4.84 -58.66
CA TYR A 145 -6.53 4.11 -59.44
C TYR A 145 -7.68 3.69 -58.54
N TYR A 146 -8.90 4.07 -58.89
CA TYR A 146 -10.12 3.79 -58.14
C TYR A 146 -11.02 2.84 -58.92
N TYR A 147 -11.56 1.85 -58.21
CA TYR A 147 -12.46 0.84 -58.71
C TYR A 147 -13.71 0.81 -57.82
N LEU A 148 -14.75 1.55 -58.22
CA LEU A 148 -16.02 1.64 -57.51
C LEU A 148 -16.98 0.59 -58.06
N LEU A 149 -17.50 -0.21 -57.15
CA LEU A 149 -18.44 -1.29 -57.46
C LEU A 149 -19.88 -0.77 -57.32
N ASN A 150 -20.84 -1.47 -57.90
CA ASN A 150 -22.27 -1.31 -57.59
C ASN A 150 -22.90 -2.68 -57.35
N SER A 151 -23.76 -2.77 -56.33
CA SER A 151 -24.54 -3.98 -56.07
C SER A 151 -25.88 -3.89 -56.79
N ILE A 152 -26.03 -4.65 -57.88
CA ILE A 152 -27.33 -4.84 -58.57
C ILE A 152 -27.63 -6.34 -58.53
N ASP A 153 -28.85 -6.71 -58.12
CA ASP A 153 -29.40 -8.08 -58.17
C ASP A 153 -28.44 -9.20 -57.70
N ALA A 154 -27.87 -9.03 -56.50
CA ALA A 154 -26.98 -9.97 -55.81
C ALA A 154 -25.59 -10.21 -56.45
N GLY A 155 -25.18 -9.41 -57.44
CA GLY A 155 -23.82 -9.37 -58.01
C GLY A 155 -23.08 -8.05 -57.71
N LEU A 156 -21.74 -8.09 -57.71
CA LEU A 156 -20.88 -6.89 -57.67
C LEU A 156 -20.35 -6.62 -59.08
N GLU A 157 -20.83 -5.55 -59.70
CA GLU A 157 -20.35 -5.10 -61.02
C GLU A 157 -19.54 -3.81 -60.90
N SER A 158 -18.65 -3.56 -61.86
CA SER A 158 -17.91 -2.30 -61.95
C SER A 158 -18.88 -1.16 -62.29
N PHE A 159 -18.90 -0.11 -61.47
CA PHE A 159 -19.72 1.07 -61.71
C PHE A 159 -18.91 2.24 -62.24
N LEU A 160 -17.80 2.55 -61.57
CA LEU A 160 -16.93 3.63 -61.96
C LEU A 160 -15.48 3.20 -61.79
N THR A 161 -14.74 3.20 -62.89
CA THR A 161 -13.27 3.10 -62.85
C THR A 161 -12.66 4.42 -63.24
N GLY A 162 -11.60 4.82 -62.56
CA GLY A 162 -10.94 6.07 -62.89
C GLY A 162 -9.57 6.21 -62.27
N THR A 163 -8.76 7.08 -62.85
CA THR A 163 -7.49 7.51 -62.26
C THR A 163 -7.67 8.89 -61.64
N SER A 164 -6.91 9.16 -60.59
CA SER A 164 -6.85 10.46 -59.95
C SER A 164 -5.44 11.00 -60.04
N ILE A 165 -5.33 12.32 -60.21
CA ILE A 165 -4.10 13.08 -60.02
C ILE A 165 -4.37 14.06 -58.90
N SER A 166 -3.44 14.16 -57.96
CA SER A 166 -3.63 14.94 -56.76
C SER A 166 -2.40 15.72 -56.37
N VAL A 167 -2.63 16.85 -55.71
CA VAL A 167 -1.58 17.67 -55.08
C VAL A 167 -1.98 17.81 -53.62
N GLY A 168 -1.24 17.17 -52.73
CA GLY A 168 -1.61 17.05 -51.31
C GLY A 168 -0.63 17.76 -50.39
N ALA A 169 -1.17 18.32 -49.31
CA ALA A 169 -0.39 18.86 -48.20
C ALA A 169 -0.51 17.92 -46.99
N VAL A 170 0.63 17.62 -46.37
CA VAL A 170 0.72 16.75 -45.20
C VAL A 170 1.17 17.60 -44.01
N ILE A 171 0.39 17.58 -42.95
CA ILE A 171 0.66 18.28 -41.69
C ILE A 171 0.93 17.20 -40.63
N ARG A 172 2.05 17.30 -39.92
CA ARG A 172 2.38 16.42 -38.79
C ARG A 172 2.24 17.23 -37.49
N PRO A 173 1.09 17.14 -36.79
CA PRO A 173 0.89 17.82 -35.50
C PRO A 173 1.96 17.37 -34.50
N GLY A 174 2.58 18.30 -33.77
CA GLY A 174 3.65 17.97 -32.80
C GLY A 174 5.08 17.93 -33.38
N ALA A 175 5.25 17.89 -34.70
CA ALA A 175 6.58 18.02 -35.34
C ALA A 175 7.01 19.50 -35.57
N GLY A 176 6.21 20.46 -35.08
CA GLY A 176 6.40 21.92 -35.23
C GLY A 176 7.46 22.54 -34.32
N GLY A 177 8.58 21.86 -34.11
CA GLY A 177 9.67 22.31 -33.25
C GLY A 177 11.04 21.96 -33.83
N SER A 178 11.35 22.40 -35.05
CA SER A 178 12.74 22.42 -35.54
C SER A 178 12.88 23.15 -36.89
N GLY A 179 13.38 24.39 -36.85
CA GLY A 179 14.57 24.69 -37.68
C GLY A 179 15.74 23.82 -37.18
N PRO A 180 16.97 23.86 -37.72
CA PRO A 180 18.07 23.18 -37.04
C PRO A 180 18.08 23.69 -35.60
N ALA A 181 17.69 22.83 -34.66
CA ALA A 181 17.63 23.20 -33.26
C ALA A 181 19.05 23.62 -32.94
N ARG A 182 19.24 24.88 -32.54
CA ARG A 182 20.50 25.25 -31.90
C ARG A 182 20.70 24.22 -30.82
N GLU A 183 21.73 23.38 -30.96
CA GLU A 183 22.03 22.37 -29.95
C GLU A 183 22.17 23.10 -28.61
N PRO A 184 21.41 22.68 -27.58
CA PRO A 184 21.52 23.25 -26.25
C PRO A 184 22.99 23.24 -25.83
N LYS A 185 23.56 24.41 -25.52
CA LYS A 185 24.96 24.49 -25.10
C LYS A 185 25.05 24.40 -23.59
N ILE A 186 24.76 23.22 -23.10
CA ILE A 186 24.94 22.87 -21.70
C ILE A 186 25.70 21.56 -21.62
N ARG A 187 26.59 21.46 -20.64
CA ARG A 187 27.34 20.25 -20.37
C ARG A 187 26.81 19.63 -19.07
N ILE A 188 26.37 18.40 -19.16
CA ILE A 188 25.93 17.59 -18.02
C ILE A 188 27.11 16.69 -17.67
N GLU A 189 27.78 16.98 -16.56
CA GLU A 189 28.87 16.14 -16.08
C GLU A 189 28.30 14.76 -15.67
N PRO A 190 29.09 13.66 -15.76
CA PRO A 190 28.63 12.36 -15.30
C PRO A 190 28.11 12.42 -13.85
N PRO A 191 26.87 11.96 -13.59
CA PRO A 191 26.28 12.04 -12.25
C PRO A 191 26.99 11.09 -11.28
N GLN A 192 27.00 11.47 -10.01
CA GLN A 192 27.42 10.62 -8.91
C GLN A 192 26.18 10.03 -8.26
N PHE A 193 25.85 8.78 -8.59
CA PHE A 193 24.74 8.06 -7.96
C PHE A 193 25.20 7.36 -6.69
N ASP A 194 24.38 7.46 -5.65
CA ASP A 194 24.53 6.66 -4.44
C ASP A 194 24.10 5.20 -4.70
N ARG A 195 24.34 4.31 -3.73
CA ARG A 195 23.78 2.96 -3.77
C ARG A 195 22.27 3.01 -3.62
N ILE A 196 21.57 2.37 -4.55
CA ILE A 196 20.11 2.42 -4.62
C ILE A 196 19.55 1.13 -4.07
N PHE A 197 18.87 1.22 -2.93
CA PHE A 197 18.22 0.11 -2.26
C PHE A 197 16.71 0.18 -2.58
N PRO A 198 16.15 -0.79 -3.33
CA PRO A 198 14.75 -0.72 -3.76
C PRO A 198 13.75 -0.57 -2.62
N VAL A 199 14.01 -1.15 -1.44
CA VAL A 199 13.12 -1.03 -0.28
C VAL A 199 12.85 0.43 0.12
N PHE A 200 13.80 1.34 -0.13
CA PHE A 200 13.67 2.77 0.15
C PHE A 200 13.11 3.59 -1.02
N TYR A 201 12.39 2.98 -1.97
CA TYR A 201 11.89 3.68 -3.15
C TYR A 201 11.09 4.97 -2.86
N GLN A 202 10.35 4.99 -1.75
CA GLN A 202 9.59 6.17 -1.28
C GLN A 202 10.49 7.27 -0.69
N TYR A 203 11.58 6.89 -0.01
CA TYR A 203 12.55 7.80 0.58
C TYR A 203 13.17 8.71 -0.48
N TYR A 204 13.48 8.15 -1.66
CA TYR A 204 14.12 8.87 -2.77
C TYR A 204 13.25 9.95 -3.43
N ASN A 205 11.96 10.04 -3.09
CA ASN A 205 11.08 11.11 -3.57
C ASN A 205 11.42 12.48 -2.93
N SER A 206 12.03 12.47 -1.74
CA SER A 206 12.38 13.66 -0.97
C SER A 206 13.83 13.67 -0.47
N ASN A 207 14.56 12.57 -0.63
CA ASN A 207 15.96 12.44 -0.27
C ASN A 207 16.79 12.12 -1.51
N SER A 208 17.98 12.71 -1.58
CA SER A 208 18.84 12.60 -2.75
C SER A 208 19.27 11.15 -2.97
N LEU A 209 19.36 10.75 -4.24
CA LEU A 209 19.96 9.48 -4.67
C LEU A 209 21.30 9.67 -5.40
N GLY A 210 21.84 10.89 -5.31
CA GLY A 210 23.08 11.31 -5.95
C GLY A 210 23.04 12.77 -6.37
N SER A 211 24.07 13.25 -7.06
CA SER A 211 24.09 14.61 -7.62
C SER A 211 24.58 14.65 -9.05
N VAL A 212 24.23 15.72 -9.76
CA VAL A 212 24.73 16.02 -11.11
C VAL A 212 25.17 17.48 -11.18
N VAL A 213 26.26 17.74 -11.90
CA VAL A 213 26.73 19.11 -12.16
C VAL A 213 26.29 19.54 -13.55
N ILE A 214 25.56 20.66 -13.62
CA ILE A 214 25.15 21.30 -14.86
C ILE A 214 26.03 22.51 -15.11
N ALA A 215 26.76 22.52 -16.22
CA ALA A 215 27.60 23.63 -16.65
C ALA A 215 26.97 24.38 -17.83
N ASN A 216 26.90 25.71 -17.72
CA ASN A 216 26.37 26.58 -18.77
C ASN A 216 27.47 26.94 -19.80
N GLU A 217 27.31 26.50 -21.04
CA GLU A 217 28.19 26.83 -22.18
C GLU A 217 27.50 27.76 -23.20
N GLU A 218 26.34 28.32 -22.85
CA GLU A 218 25.69 29.34 -23.63
C GLU A 218 26.50 30.65 -23.58
N ALA A 219 26.32 31.50 -24.60
CA ALA A 219 27.04 32.77 -24.68
C ALA A 219 26.57 33.82 -23.64
N GLY A 220 25.64 33.46 -22.76
CA GLY A 220 25.07 34.32 -21.72
C GLY A 220 24.39 33.50 -20.62
N GLU A 221 23.76 34.19 -19.68
CA GLU A 221 23.00 33.57 -18.58
C GLU A 221 21.84 32.71 -19.09
N ILE A 222 21.67 31.53 -18.50
CA ILE A 222 20.49 30.69 -18.67
C ILE A 222 19.61 30.80 -17.43
N GLN A 223 18.29 30.74 -17.62
CA GLN A 223 17.29 30.94 -16.58
C GLN A 223 16.34 29.75 -16.49
N ASP A 224 15.61 29.62 -15.38
CA ASP A 224 14.62 28.56 -15.16
C ASP A 224 15.18 27.16 -15.44
N VAL A 225 16.39 26.87 -14.95
CA VAL A 225 17.08 25.60 -15.22
C VAL A 225 16.46 24.50 -14.35
N LYS A 226 15.66 23.64 -14.98
CA LYS A 226 15.02 22.49 -14.33
C LYS A 226 15.76 21.23 -14.69
N VAL A 227 16.13 20.46 -13.67
CA VAL A 227 16.75 19.15 -13.83
C VAL A 227 15.77 18.09 -13.37
N ALA A 228 15.54 17.08 -14.19
CA ALA A 228 14.69 15.95 -13.88
C ALA A 228 15.42 14.63 -14.12
N LEU A 229 15.13 13.64 -13.27
CA LEU A 229 15.59 12.27 -13.41
C LEU A 229 14.44 11.39 -13.89
N PHE A 230 14.72 10.50 -14.84
CA PHE A 230 13.81 9.46 -15.26
C PHE A 230 14.54 8.12 -15.36
N VAL A 231 14.10 7.13 -14.60
CA VAL A 231 14.66 5.78 -14.63
C VAL A 231 13.67 4.89 -15.35
N ASN A 232 14.05 4.43 -16.55
CA ASN A 232 13.17 3.61 -17.38
C ASN A 232 12.74 2.35 -16.62
N ARG A 233 11.50 1.88 -16.87
CA ARG A 233 10.81 0.80 -16.16
C ARG A 233 10.36 1.12 -14.73
N PHE A 234 11.15 1.82 -13.93
CA PHE A 234 10.84 2.00 -12.50
C PHE A 234 10.12 3.31 -12.18
N MET A 235 9.89 4.17 -13.18
CA MET A 235 9.19 5.45 -13.03
C MET A 235 8.16 5.61 -14.14
N ASP A 236 6.96 6.10 -13.81
CA ASP A 236 5.92 6.42 -14.80
C ASP A 236 6.18 7.78 -15.47
N THR A 237 6.79 8.71 -14.74
CA THR A 237 7.07 10.08 -15.21
C THR A 237 8.41 10.58 -14.66
N PRO A 238 9.11 11.47 -15.38
CA PRO A 238 10.32 12.12 -14.86
C PRO A 238 10.02 12.92 -13.58
N LYS A 239 10.87 12.75 -12.57
CA LYS A 239 10.81 13.54 -11.33
C LYS A 239 11.66 14.78 -11.51
N ILE A 240 11.05 15.96 -11.42
CA ILE A 240 11.82 17.21 -11.31
C ILE A 240 12.52 17.21 -9.96
N SER A 241 13.85 17.27 -10.00
CA SER A 241 14.68 17.24 -8.81
C SER A 241 14.82 18.63 -8.19
N ASP A 242 15.20 19.61 -9.00
CA ASP A 242 15.34 21.00 -8.56
C ASP A 242 15.14 21.98 -9.74
N THR A 243 14.92 23.25 -9.40
CA THR A 243 14.87 24.38 -10.34
C THR A 243 15.82 25.48 -9.90
N VAL A 244 16.92 25.64 -10.63
CA VAL A 244 17.85 26.76 -10.42
C VAL A 244 17.34 27.99 -11.16
N ALA A 245 17.21 29.11 -10.45
CA ALA A 245 16.72 30.36 -11.01
C ALA A 245 17.55 30.82 -12.23
N SER A 246 18.87 30.77 -12.12
CA SER A 246 19.79 31.16 -13.18
C SER A 246 21.18 30.55 -13.00
N ILE A 247 21.86 30.26 -14.12
CA ILE A 247 23.29 29.93 -14.13
C ILE A 247 23.99 30.93 -15.05
N GLU A 248 24.96 31.68 -14.50
CA GLU A 248 25.74 32.64 -15.27
C GLU A 248 26.52 31.94 -16.39
N ARG A 249 26.98 32.73 -17.37
CA ARG A 249 27.84 32.22 -18.44
C ARG A 249 29.10 31.57 -17.85
N ASP A 250 29.47 30.39 -18.36
CA ASP A 250 30.61 29.60 -17.89
C ASP A 250 30.49 29.15 -16.41
N GLY A 251 29.31 29.36 -15.79
CA GLY A 251 28.98 28.94 -14.43
C GLY A 251 28.51 27.49 -14.35
N GLN A 252 28.44 26.97 -13.13
CA GLN A 252 28.01 25.60 -12.84
C GLN A 252 27.06 25.58 -11.64
N ALA A 253 26.17 24.60 -11.61
CA ALA A 253 25.33 24.30 -10.45
C ALA A 253 25.34 22.79 -10.19
N GLU A 254 25.57 22.41 -8.94
CA GLU A 254 25.41 21.03 -8.48
C GLU A 254 23.97 20.84 -8.01
N ILE A 255 23.31 19.81 -8.53
CA ILE A 255 21.88 19.56 -8.33
C ILE A 255 21.70 18.17 -7.72
N PRO A 256 21.03 18.05 -6.55
CA PRO A 256 20.65 16.74 -6.02
C PRO A 256 19.65 16.08 -6.96
N LEU A 257 19.70 14.75 -7.07
CA LEU A 257 18.78 13.97 -7.89
C LEU A 257 17.76 13.27 -7.00
N TYR A 258 16.48 13.36 -7.35
CA TYR A 258 15.39 12.69 -6.65
C TYR A 258 14.67 11.74 -7.62
N GLY A 259 14.15 10.62 -7.09
CA GLY A 259 13.46 9.60 -7.87
C GLY A 259 12.02 9.42 -7.42
N LEU A 260 11.07 9.40 -8.36
CA LEU A 260 9.68 9.02 -8.09
C LEU A 260 9.45 7.59 -8.59
N PHE A 261 9.95 6.64 -7.83
CA PHE A 261 9.89 5.23 -8.19
C PHE A 261 8.50 4.61 -7.91
N THR A 262 8.10 3.67 -8.76
CA THR A 262 6.95 2.80 -8.53
C THR A 262 7.38 1.55 -7.75
N THR A 263 6.41 0.74 -7.31
CA THR A 263 6.69 -0.53 -6.62
C THR A 263 7.43 -1.54 -7.50
N GLU A 264 7.49 -1.35 -8.83
CA GLU A 264 8.22 -2.23 -9.75
C GLU A 264 9.72 -2.30 -9.45
N ILE A 265 10.29 -1.31 -8.76
CA ILE A 265 11.70 -1.37 -8.35
C ILE A 265 11.97 -2.50 -7.36
N LEU A 266 10.96 -2.91 -6.59
CA LEU A 266 11.02 -4.06 -5.68
C LEU A 266 11.11 -5.41 -6.42
N ASP A 267 10.94 -5.45 -7.75
CA ASP A 267 11.11 -6.67 -8.54
C ASP A 267 12.60 -7.03 -8.75
N VAL A 268 13.52 -6.14 -8.37
CA VAL A 268 14.97 -6.37 -8.53
C VAL A 268 15.48 -7.32 -7.45
N ILE A 269 15.78 -8.56 -7.86
CA ILE A 269 16.30 -9.64 -6.98
C ILE A 269 17.81 -9.88 -7.13
N GLU A 270 18.46 -9.23 -8.08
CA GLU A 270 19.91 -9.27 -8.26
C GLU A 270 20.41 -7.86 -8.58
N PRO A 271 21.59 -7.44 -8.07
CA PRO A 271 22.15 -6.14 -8.42
C PRO A 271 22.21 -5.95 -9.93
N THR A 272 21.49 -4.94 -10.43
CA THR A 272 21.27 -4.72 -11.85
C THR A 272 21.62 -3.28 -12.23
N THR A 273 22.28 -3.11 -13.37
CA THR A 273 22.53 -1.79 -13.95
C THR A 273 21.35 -1.38 -14.83
N VAL A 274 20.78 -0.22 -14.55
CA VAL A 274 19.55 0.27 -15.19
C VAL A 274 19.82 1.60 -15.90
N ALA A 275 19.07 1.86 -16.97
CA ALA A 275 19.19 3.12 -17.72
C ALA A 275 18.45 4.24 -16.98
N ALA A 276 19.13 5.36 -16.79
CA ALA A 276 18.60 6.58 -16.21
C ALA A 276 18.83 7.75 -17.16
N GLU A 277 17.85 8.62 -17.33
CA GLU A 277 17.94 9.81 -18.15
C GLU A 277 17.93 11.04 -17.26
N ILE A 278 18.89 11.94 -17.47
CA ILE A 278 18.88 13.27 -16.87
C ILE A 278 18.39 14.25 -17.93
N GLN A 279 17.21 14.79 -17.69
CA GLN A 279 16.59 15.80 -18.53
C GLN A 279 16.87 17.18 -17.95
N VAL A 280 17.42 18.07 -18.77
CA VAL A 280 17.64 19.47 -18.38
C VAL A 280 16.85 20.36 -19.33
N SER A 281 15.99 21.20 -18.76
CA SER A 281 15.28 22.24 -19.50
C SER A 281 15.64 23.61 -18.94
N TYR A 282 15.81 24.61 -19.82
CA TYR A 282 16.18 25.96 -19.43
C TYR A 282 15.67 26.98 -20.44
N ARG A 283 15.70 28.26 -20.07
CA ARG A 283 15.44 29.39 -20.96
C ARG A 283 16.72 30.14 -21.29
N TYR A 284 16.87 30.48 -22.56
CA TYR A 284 17.93 31.37 -23.03
C TYR A 284 17.35 32.30 -24.12
N ARG A 285 17.47 33.62 -23.91
CA ARG A 285 16.93 34.66 -24.82
C ARG A 285 15.46 34.42 -25.20
N ASP A 286 14.62 34.16 -24.19
CA ASP A 286 13.18 33.89 -24.31
C ASP A 286 12.77 32.64 -25.10
N GLN A 287 13.72 31.77 -25.41
CA GLN A 287 13.46 30.45 -25.97
C GLN A 287 13.70 29.37 -24.92
N ALA A 288 12.82 28.38 -24.88
CA ALA A 288 12.99 27.19 -24.05
C ALA A 288 13.80 26.14 -24.82
N TYR A 289 14.77 25.54 -24.13
CA TYR A 289 15.60 24.46 -24.61
C TYR A 289 15.42 23.26 -23.69
N THR A 290 15.57 22.06 -24.23
CA THR A 290 15.54 20.81 -23.47
C THR A 290 16.52 19.83 -24.08
N THR A 291 17.30 19.18 -23.23
CA THR A 291 18.18 18.08 -23.61
C THR A 291 17.97 16.92 -22.64
N SER A 292 18.20 15.69 -23.10
CA SER A 292 18.20 14.48 -22.27
C SER A 292 19.48 13.72 -22.56
N VAL A 293 20.18 13.30 -21.51
CA VAL A 293 21.40 12.48 -21.64
C VAL A 293 21.19 11.18 -20.87
N PRO A 294 21.38 10.02 -21.53
CA PRO A 294 21.30 8.73 -20.86
C PRO A 294 22.57 8.45 -20.06
N TYR A 295 22.36 7.93 -18.87
CA TYR A 295 23.35 7.40 -17.94
C TYR A 295 22.90 6.03 -17.44
N THR A 296 23.73 5.43 -16.62
CA THR A 296 23.44 4.16 -15.96
C THR A 296 23.59 4.31 -14.46
N MET A 297 22.72 3.67 -13.69
CA MET A 297 22.81 3.58 -12.24
C MET A 297 22.69 2.12 -11.79
N GLN A 298 23.31 1.79 -10.66
CA GLN A 298 23.22 0.45 -10.08
C GLN A 298 22.06 0.41 -9.08
N VAL A 299 21.13 -0.53 -9.30
CA VAL A 299 20.04 -0.84 -8.36
C VAL A 299 20.36 -2.17 -7.71
N LEU A 300 20.37 -2.20 -6.38
CA LEU A 300 20.71 -3.40 -5.61
C LEU A 300 19.50 -4.35 -5.50
N ASN A 301 19.71 -5.49 -4.86
CA ASN A 301 18.62 -6.40 -4.51
C ASN A 301 17.63 -5.69 -3.56
N ARG A 302 16.33 -5.92 -3.73
CA ARG A 302 15.26 -5.39 -2.86
C ARG A 302 15.43 -5.70 -1.37
N ASN A 303 16.09 -6.81 -1.06
CA ASN A 303 16.37 -7.27 0.29
C ASN A 303 17.64 -6.61 0.87
N ASN A 304 18.41 -5.89 0.05
CA ASN A 304 19.63 -5.24 0.52
C ASN A 304 19.32 -3.92 1.24
N MET A 305 20.07 -3.67 2.31
CA MET A 305 20.14 -2.34 2.96
C MET A 305 21.50 -2.12 3.64
N SER A 306 21.69 -0.97 4.29
CA SER A 306 22.90 -0.63 5.07
C SER A 306 22.50 -0.14 6.46
N TRP A 307 23.38 -0.33 7.44
CA TRP A 307 23.17 0.01 8.86
C TRP A 307 23.69 1.41 9.24
N ASP A 308 23.79 2.34 8.30
CA ASP A 308 24.12 3.76 8.59
C ASP A 308 23.03 4.48 9.40
N ASP A 309 21.82 3.90 9.46
CA ASP A 309 20.73 4.31 10.32
C ASP A 309 19.89 3.08 10.69
N ASP A 310 19.92 2.67 11.96
CA ASP A 310 19.20 1.49 12.49
C ASP A 310 17.71 1.45 12.09
N ARG A 311 17.09 2.62 11.89
CA ARG A 311 15.68 2.73 11.53
C ARG A 311 15.39 2.25 10.11
N ARG A 312 16.40 2.04 9.26
CA ARG A 312 16.24 1.52 7.90
C ARG A 312 15.56 0.17 7.85
N ALA A 313 15.82 -0.70 8.83
CA ALA A 313 15.15 -2.00 8.96
C ALA A 313 13.61 -1.86 9.05
N ALA A 314 13.09 -0.72 9.55
CA ALA A 314 11.65 -0.50 9.69
C ALA A 314 10.92 -0.48 8.34
N ALA A 315 11.63 -0.20 7.23
CA ALA A 315 11.06 -0.26 5.89
C ALA A 315 10.62 -1.68 5.50
N PHE A 316 11.16 -2.72 6.13
CA PHE A 316 10.75 -4.11 5.91
C PHE A 316 9.52 -4.52 6.73
N VAL A 317 9.18 -3.77 7.79
CA VAL A 317 8.03 -4.06 8.65
C VAL A 317 6.75 -3.78 7.86
N SER A 318 6.04 -4.83 7.47
CA SER A 318 4.98 -4.81 6.45
C SER A 318 3.63 -5.28 7.00
N PRO A 319 2.95 -4.50 7.86
CA PRO A 319 1.68 -4.92 8.50
C PRO A 319 0.52 -5.11 7.50
N ASN A 320 0.65 -4.55 6.30
CA ASN A 320 -0.35 -4.63 5.25
C ASN A 320 -0.09 -5.77 4.26
N ASP A 321 0.99 -6.55 4.43
CA ASP A 321 1.25 -7.73 3.60
C ASP A 321 0.06 -8.73 3.73
N PRO A 322 -0.54 -9.19 2.63
CA PRO A 322 -1.68 -10.11 2.66
C PRO A 322 -1.40 -11.43 3.38
N THR A 323 -0.16 -11.91 3.32
CA THR A 323 0.34 -13.13 3.97
C THR A 323 0.38 -12.94 5.48
N VAL A 324 0.92 -11.81 5.95
CA VAL A 324 0.93 -11.39 7.37
C VAL A 324 -0.50 -11.31 7.90
N ARG A 325 -1.37 -10.55 7.24
CA ARG A 325 -2.77 -10.38 7.67
C ARG A 325 -3.54 -11.69 7.70
N ARG A 326 -3.29 -12.60 6.75
CA ARG A 326 -3.91 -13.94 6.73
C ARG A 326 -3.42 -14.79 7.89
N PHE A 327 -2.13 -14.77 8.21
CA PHE A 327 -1.56 -15.49 9.35
C PHE A 327 -2.24 -15.03 10.65
N VAL A 328 -2.25 -13.73 10.89
CA VAL A 328 -2.84 -13.09 12.09
C VAL A 328 -4.35 -13.33 12.21
N GLY A 329 -5.10 -13.16 11.12
CA GLY A 329 -6.56 -13.34 11.13
C GLY A 329 -7.00 -14.75 11.54
N ASN A 330 -6.21 -15.78 11.21
CA ASN A 330 -6.51 -17.15 11.62
C ASN A 330 -6.19 -17.40 13.09
N ILE A 331 -5.08 -16.85 13.60
CA ILE A 331 -4.65 -17.02 15.00
C ILE A 331 -5.61 -16.33 15.95
N THR A 332 -5.99 -15.08 15.63
CA THR A 332 -6.95 -14.31 16.44
C THR A 332 -8.31 -15.00 16.51
N SER A 333 -8.76 -15.65 15.42
CA SER A 333 -9.99 -16.45 15.44
C SER A 333 -9.86 -17.70 16.32
N ALA A 334 -8.71 -18.35 16.35
CA ALA A 334 -8.49 -19.57 17.13
C ALA A 334 -8.32 -19.29 18.64
N THR A 335 -7.76 -18.13 18.99
CA THR A 335 -7.38 -17.79 20.38
C THR A 335 -8.31 -16.79 21.05
N ARG A 336 -9.37 -16.32 20.38
CA ARG A 336 -10.30 -15.30 20.89
C ARG A 336 -10.90 -15.62 22.27
N SER A 337 -11.31 -16.86 22.50
CA SER A 337 -11.92 -17.27 23.78
C SER A 337 -10.92 -17.34 24.92
N ALA A 338 -9.67 -17.73 24.63
CA ALA A 338 -8.61 -17.87 25.63
C ALA A 338 -7.96 -16.52 25.96
N SER A 339 -7.82 -15.64 24.96
CA SER A 339 -7.24 -14.29 25.12
C SER A 339 -8.14 -13.33 25.91
N ALA A 340 -9.46 -13.54 25.89
CA ALA A 340 -10.43 -12.74 26.65
C ALA A 340 -10.24 -12.80 28.18
N ASN A 341 -9.51 -13.79 28.68
CA ASN A 341 -9.22 -13.98 30.11
C ASN A 341 -7.77 -13.66 30.48
N THR A 342 -7.06 -12.88 29.65
CA THR A 342 -5.67 -12.49 29.91
C THR A 342 -5.57 -11.21 30.73
N LEU A 343 -4.44 -11.03 31.42
CA LEU A 343 -4.13 -9.83 32.21
C LEU A 343 -4.19 -8.53 31.39
N ASN A 344 -3.92 -8.64 30.09
CA ASN A 344 -3.97 -7.56 29.13
C ASN A 344 -4.16 -8.15 27.73
N GLU A 345 -5.10 -7.61 26.96
CA GLU A 345 -5.42 -8.13 25.62
C GLU A 345 -4.21 -8.10 24.67
N THR A 346 -3.41 -7.03 24.71
CA THR A 346 -2.20 -6.89 23.89
C THR A 346 -1.17 -7.97 24.23
N LEU A 347 -0.95 -8.22 25.52
CA LEU A 347 -0.06 -9.29 25.98
C LEU A 347 -0.56 -10.66 25.50
N GLY A 348 -1.86 -10.93 25.64
CA GLY A 348 -2.48 -12.16 25.16
C GLY A 348 -2.32 -12.38 23.65
N GLN A 349 -2.53 -11.33 22.86
CA GLN A 349 -2.36 -11.37 21.40
C GLN A 349 -0.90 -11.61 21.01
N ALA A 350 0.05 -10.94 21.66
CA ALA A 350 1.49 -11.14 21.41
C ALA A 350 1.91 -12.57 21.76
N MET A 351 1.51 -13.09 22.92
CA MET A 351 1.76 -14.47 23.33
C MET A 351 1.19 -15.48 22.33
N ALA A 352 -0.05 -15.28 21.87
CA ALA A 352 -0.69 -16.14 20.90
C ALA A 352 0.07 -16.17 19.56
N LEU A 353 0.51 -15.00 19.08
CA LEU A 353 1.32 -14.90 17.86
C LEU A 353 2.69 -15.57 18.01
N PHE A 354 3.35 -15.38 19.16
CA PHE A 354 4.65 -15.98 19.45
C PHE A 354 4.58 -17.51 19.45
N GLU A 355 3.64 -18.08 20.21
CA GLU A 355 3.43 -19.52 20.27
C GLU A 355 2.99 -20.09 18.91
N SER A 356 2.27 -19.29 18.11
CA SER A 356 1.91 -19.68 16.75
C SER A 356 3.13 -19.77 15.83
N LEU A 357 4.08 -18.83 15.91
CA LEU A 357 5.34 -18.91 15.15
C LEU A 357 6.18 -20.11 15.56
N ARG A 358 6.28 -20.35 16.87
CA ARG A 358 6.97 -21.52 17.44
C ARG A 358 6.36 -22.83 16.93
N LEU A 359 5.04 -22.98 17.00
CA LEU A 359 4.33 -24.17 16.50
C LEU A 359 4.34 -24.29 14.98
N TYR A 360 4.37 -23.16 14.27
CA TYR A 360 4.52 -23.15 12.81
C TYR A 360 5.91 -23.63 12.37
N GLY A 361 6.89 -23.58 13.29
CA GLY A 361 8.25 -24.10 13.11
C GLY A 361 9.23 -23.06 12.61
N VAL A 362 9.00 -21.77 12.93
CA VAL A 362 9.98 -20.71 12.64
C VAL A 362 11.17 -20.88 13.58
N SER A 363 12.38 -20.93 13.02
CA SER A 363 13.63 -21.12 13.76
C SER A 363 14.61 -19.97 13.58
N TYR A 364 15.33 -19.60 14.64
CA TYR A 364 16.46 -18.68 14.53
C TYR A 364 17.65 -19.36 13.85
N GLN A 365 18.22 -18.71 12.85
CA GLN A 365 19.43 -19.17 12.16
C GLN A 365 20.36 -17.99 11.93
N VAL A 366 21.58 -18.07 12.44
CA VAL A 366 22.61 -17.05 12.22
C VAL A 366 23.16 -17.19 10.80
N ASP A 367 23.09 -16.13 9.99
CA ASP A 367 23.78 -16.09 8.70
C ASP A 367 25.30 -15.86 8.92
N PRO A 368 26.17 -16.79 8.47
CA PRO A 368 27.62 -16.63 8.58
C PRO A 368 28.22 -15.47 7.77
N ASN A 369 27.50 -14.95 6.76
CA ASN A 369 27.95 -13.89 5.86
C ASN A 369 27.28 -12.53 6.14
N SER A 370 26.23 -12.50 6.97
CA SER A 370 25.45 -11.28 7.23
C SER A 370 25.11 -11.06 8.70
N SER A 371 25.79 -11.74 9.64
CA SER A 371 25.52 -11.51 11.06
C SER A 371 25.62 -10.01 11.37
N TYR A 372 24.54 -9.44 11.91
CA TYR A 372 24.47 -8.05 12.38
C TYR A 372 25.73 -7.66 13.19
N ILE A 373 26.30 -8.63 13.91
CA ILE A 373 27.58 -8.57 14.64
C ILE A 373 28.74 -7.99 13.80
N GLU A 374 28.92 -8.44 12.56
CA GLU A 374 30.04 -8.02 11.69
C GLU A 374 29.70 -6.78 10.86
N LEU A 375 28.42 -6.58 10.51
CA LEU A 375 27.98 -5.50 9.62
C LEU A 375 27.69 -4.19 10.35
N SER A 376 27.22 -4.23 11.61
CA SER A 376 26.97 -3.04 12.42
C SER A 376 28.25 -2.25 12.76
N GLU A 377 29.43 -2.87 12.70
CA GLU A 377 30.72 -2.19 12.86
C GLU A 377 31.16 -1.41 11.60
N ASN A 378 30.52 -1.64 10.46
CA ASN A 378 30.82 -0.99 9.18
C ASN A 378 29.55 -0.42 8.54
N GLU A 379 29.27 0.86 8.77
CA GLU A 379 28.10 1.59 8.27
C GLU A 379 27.86 1.47 6.74
N ASN A 380 28.90 1.11 5.97
CA ASN A 380 28.82 0.94 4.51
C ASN A 380 28.65 -0.53 4.06
N ALA A 381 28.58 -1.47 5.01
CA ALA A 381 28.35 -2.86 4.71
C ALA A 381 26.90 -3.07 4.28
N ILE A 382 26.71 -3.98 3.32
CA ILE A 382 25.39 -4.30 2.77
C ILE A 382 24.92 -5.55 3.47
N ASP A 383 23.74 -5.45 4.08
CA ASP A 383 23.03 -6.56 4.70
C ASP A 383 21.86 -7.02 3.82
N TYR A 384 21.42 -8.26 4.01
CA TYR A 384 20.28 -8.87 3.33
C TYR A 384 19.19 -9.20 4.36
N LEU A 385 18.09 -8.46 4.34
CA LEU A 385 16.96 -8.63 5.25
C LEU A 385 15.79 -9.25 4.51
N ASN A 386 15.13 -10.22 5.11
CA ASN A 386 13.91 -10.85 4.60
C ASN A 386 12.67 -10.00 4.90
N PHE A 387 11.77 -9.92 3.93
CA PHE A 387 10.41 -9.43 4.20
C PHE A 387 9.64 -10.47 5.04
N PRO A 388 8.64 -10.06 5.84
CA PRO A 388 7.89 -10.96 6.72
C PRO A 388 7.32 -12.20 6.01
N SER A 389 6.83 -12.05 4.79
CA SER A 389 6.31 -13.16 3.99
C SER A 389 7.40 -14.16 3.58
N GLN A 390 8.64 -13.71 3.35
CA GLN A 390 9.78 -14.60 3.09
C GLN A 390 10.18 -15.35 4.36
N THR A 391 10.27 -14.66 5.51
CA THR A 391 10.59 -15.31 6.80
C THR A 391 9.55 -16.38 7.16
N LEU A 392 8.27 -16.13 6.88
CA LEU A 392 7.20 -17.13 7.04
C LEU A 392 7.35 -18.31 6.06
N ASP A 393 7.70 -18.06 4.80
CA ASP A 393 7.88 -19.12 3.80
C ASP A 393 9.09 -20.01 4.12
N TYR A 394 10.23 -19.40 4.45
CA TYR A 394 11.47 -20.09 4.79
C TYR A 394 11.40 -20.79 6.15
N LYS A 395 10.53 -20.30 7.04
CA LYS A 395 10.45 -20.71 8.45
C LYS A 395 11.78 -20.52 9.18
N SER A 396 12.55 -19.53 8.77
CA SER A 396 13.83 -19.21 9.36
C SER A 396 14.19 -17.75 9.12
N GLY A 397 14.96 -17.19 10.03
CA GLY A 397 15.54 -15.86 9.93
C GLY A 397 16.57 -15.64 11.03
N ASP A 398 17.38 -14.61 10.87
CA ASP A 398 18.26 -14.09 11.92
C ASP A 398 17.53 -13.10 12.85
N CYS A 399 18.29 -12.29 13.60
CA CYS A 399 17.74 -11.42 14.63
C CYS A 399 16.81 -10.34 14.06
N ASP A 400 17.22 -9.73 12.96
CA ASP A 400 16.49 -8.68 12.25
C ASP A 400 15.31 -9.26 11.49
N ASP A 401 15.47 -10.37 10.78
CA ASP A 401 14.37 -11.04 10.07
C ASP A 401 13.20 -11.41 11.01
N LEU A 402 13.52 -12.00 12.16
CA LEU A 402 12.52 -12.40 13.15
C LEU A 402 11.88 -11.20 13.81
N SER A 403 12.65 -10.14 14.08
CA SER A 403 12.14 -8.88 14.62
C SER A 403 11.20 -8.18 13.64
N ILE A 404 11.56 -8.14 12.36
CA ILE A 404 10.75 -7.60 11.27
C ILE A 404 9.44 -8.38 11.14
N LEU A 405 9.50 -9.72 11.14
CA LEU A 405 8.32 -10.57 11.08
C LEU A 405 7.40 -10.31 12.26
N PHE A 406 7.90 -10.37 13.49
CA PHE A 406 7.05 -10.26 14.67
C PHE A 406 6.47 -8.86 14.85
N ALA A 407 7.26 -7.81 14.56
CA ALA A 407 6.76 -6.44 14.50
C ALA A 407 5.63 -6.30 13.48
N SER A 408 5.77 -6.89 12.29
CA SER A 408 4.74 -6.84 11.24
C SER A 408 3.44 -7.52 11.66
N LEU A 409 3.53 -8.63 12.38
CA LEU A 409 2.35 -9.34 12.92
C LEU A 409 1.60 -8.49 13.94
N LEU A 410 2.32 -7.88 14.88
CA LEU A 410 1.74 -7.02 15.93
C LEU A 410 1.18 -5.71 15.36
N GLU A 411 1.90 -5.04 14.47
CA GLU A 411 1.44 -3.82 13.81
C GLU A 411 0.19 -4.07 12.97
N SER A 412 0.03 -5.27 12.40
CA SER A 412 -1.21 -5.64 11.69
C SER A 412 -2.44 -5.74 12.61
N LEU A 413 -2.24 -5.90 13.92
CA LEU A 413 -3.26 -5.82 14.97
C LEU A 413 -3.42 -4.40 15.54
N ASN A 414 -2.71 -3.41 15.00
CA ASN A 414 -2.56 -2.06 15.57
C ASN A 414 -1.93 -2.06 16.97
N ILE A 415 -1.08 -3.04 17.28
CA ILE A 415 -0.21 -3.02 18.45
C ILE A 415 1.08 -2.32 18.03
N ARG A 416 1.35 -1.13 18.62
CA ARG A 416 2.57 -0.38 18.32
C ARG A 416 3.80 -1.17 18.73
N THR A 417 4.83 -1.11 17.90
CA THR A 417 6.11 -1.79 18.09
C THR A 417 7.28 -0.82 17.95
N ALA A 418 8.44 -1.23 18.45
CA ALA A 418 9.70 -0.51 18.36
C ALA A 418 10.84 -1.50 18.16
N PHE A 419 11.85 -1.14 17.38
CA PHE A 419 13.12 -1.87 17.43
C PHE A 419 13.93 -1.45 18.65
N VAL A 420 14.60 -2.42 19.23
CA VAL A 420 15.59 -2.22 20.28
C VAL A 420 16.92 -2.68 19.72
N THR A 421 17.87 -1.75 19.58
CA THR A 421 19.22 -2.07 19.11
C THR A 421 20.19 -2.00 20.27
N ILE A 422 21.07 -2.97 20.38
CA ILE A 422 22.20 -3.00 21.32
C ILE A 422 23.46 -3.35 20.53
N PRO A 423 24.67 -3.21 21.07
CA PRO A 423 25.87 -3.55 20.33
C PRO A 423 25.79 -4.98 19.79
N GLN A 424 25.90 -5.11 18.46
CA GLN A 424 25.89 -6.38 17.76
C GLN A 424 24.58 -7.20 17.87
N HIS A 425 23.45 -6.61 18.28
CA HIS A 425 22.16 -7.30 18.26
C HIS A 425 20.95 -6.35 18.08
N ILE A 426 19.89 -6.85 17.44
CA ILE A 426 18.61 -6.16 17.28
C ILE A 426 17.46 -7.10 17.66
N TYR A 427 16.55 -6.59 18.48
CA TYR A 427 15.28 -7.24 18.78
C TYR A 427 14.16 -6.19 18.79
N MET A 428 13.02 -6.49 19.41
CA MET A 428 11.87 -5.58 19.40
C MET A 428 11.18 -5.43 20.76
N ALA A 429 10.42 -4.37 20.90
CA ALA A 429 9.51 -4.13 22.02
C ALA A 429 8.11 -3.76 21.51
N PHE A 430 7.06 -4.11 22.24
CA PHE A 430 5.68 -3.73 21.87
C PHE A 430 4.98 -2.99 23.01
N HIS A 431 4.12 -2.06 22.64
CA HIS A 431 3.41 -1.22 23.58
C HIS A 431 2.28 -2.00 24.26
N ILE A 432 2.23 -1.99 25.60
CA ILE A 432 1.13 -2.57 26.36
C ILE A 432 0.04 -1.51 26.51
N ALA A 433 -1.16 -1.78 25.99
CA ALA A 433 -2.29 -0.87 26.11
C ALA A 433 -2.88 -0.88 27.54
N ALA A 434 -2.29 -0.10 28.44
CA ALA A 434 -2.80 0.16 29.78
C ALA A 434 -2.18 1.47 30.33
N ASP A 435 -2.85 2.11 31.28
CA ASP A 435 -2.21 3.21 32.01
C ASP A 435 -1.17 2.68 33.01
N ARG A 436 -0.32 3.58 33.51
CA ARG A 436 0.78 3.21 34.40
C ARG A 436 0.29 2.58 35.71
N GLU A 437 -0.83 3.02 36.25
CA GLU A 437 -1.39 2.51 37.51
C GLU A 437 -1.90 1.07 37.33
N GLN A 438 -2.56 0.79 36.21
CA GLN A 438 -2.99 -0.55 35.82
C GLN A 438 -1.80 -1.50 35.64
N ILE A 439 -0.73 -1.05 34.98
CA ILE A 439 0.51 -1.84 34.81
C ILE A 439 1.13 -2.17 36.16
N GLU A 440 1.34 -1.17 37.03
CA GLU A 440 1.94 -1.35 38.36
C GLU A 440 1.08 -2.26 39.26
N GLY A 441 -0.24 -2.32 39.04
CA GLY A 441 -1.14 -3.25 39.71
C GLY A 441 -1.22 -4.66 39.13
N THR A 442 -0.74 -4.86 37.89
CA THR A 442 -0.87 -6.12 37.12
C THR A 442 0.45 -6.89 37.01
N PHE A 443 1.60 -6.20 37.02
CA PHE A 443 2.91 -6.83 36.92
C PHE A 443 3.63 -6.78 38.26
N SER A 444 4.24 -7.91 38.64
CA SER A 444 4.96 -8.06 39.91
C SER A 444 6.25 -7.25 39.98
N SER A 445 6.83 -6.95 38.82
CA SER A 445 8.08 -6.23 38.66
C SER A 445 7.96 -5.24 37.51
N THR A 446 8.30 -3.98 37.77
CA THR A 446 8.45 -2.97 36.72
C THR A 446 9.78 -3.10 35.99
N ALA A 447 10.74 -3.89 36.51
CA ALA A 447 12.05 -4.01 35.91
C ALA A 447 12.00 -4.70 34.54
N ASP A 448 10.97 -5.52 34.28
CA ASP A 448 10.85 -6.28 33.04
C ASP A 448 10.16 -5.49 31.91
N LEU A 449 9.95 -4.18 32.10
CA LEU A 449 9.25 -3.30 31.18
C LEU A 449 10.12 -2.07 30.87
N ILE A 450 9.90 -1.49 29.69
CA ILE A 450 10.50 -0.24 29.25
C ILE A 450 9.48 0.88 29.45
N TYR A 451 9.86 1.92 30.19
CA TYR A 451 9.03 3.10 30.42
C TYR A 451 9.48 4.25 29.54
N ARG A 452 8.56 4.79 28.75
CA ARG A 452 8.75 5.98 27.92
C ARG A 452 7.66 7.01 28.20
N ASP A 453 7.85 8.22 27.70
CA ASP A 453 6.88 9.31 27.87
C ASP A 453 5.52 8.98 27.23
N ASP A 454 5.52 8.08 26.24
CA ASP A 454 4.36 7.71 25.44
C ASP A 454 3.70 6.38 25.87
N GLY A 455 4.18 5.75 26.95
CA GLY A 455 3.58 4.55 27.53
C GLY A 455 4.58 3.52 28.05
N VAL A 456 4.08 2.29 28.23
CA VAL A 456 4.84 1.15 28.74
C VAL A 456 5.01 0.11 27.63
N TRP A 457 6.23 -0.38 27.48
CA TRP A 457 6.63 -1.28 26.42
C TRP A 457 7.21 -2.58 26.99
N LEU A 458 6.91 -3.70 26.36
CA LEU A 458 7.45 -5.01 26.69
C LEU A 458 8.57 -5.36 25.70
N PRO A 459 9.84 -5.46 26.15
CA PRO A 459 10.92 -5.95 25.31
C PRO A 459 10.83 -7.47 25.13
N LEU A 460 11.08 -7.95 23.91
CA LEU A 460 10.97 -9.36 23.58
C LEU A 460 12.14 -9.80 22.70
N GLU A 461 12.94 -10.71 23.24
CA GLU A 461 14.04 -11.34 22.50
C GLU A 461 13.48 -12.43 21.56
N ILE A 462 13.08 -12.02 20.37
CA ILE A 462 12.36 -12.88 19.41
C ILE A 462 13.22 -14.03 18.87
N THR A 463 14.55 -13.99 19.02
CA THR A 463 15.39 -15.13 18.62
C THR A 463 15.18 -16.37 19.50
N LEU A 464 14.64 -16.19 20.72
CA LEU A 464 14.38 -17.26 21.70
C LEU A 464 12.98 -17.90 21.52
N LEU A 465 12.60 -18.15 20.25
CA LEU A 465 11.32 -18.79 19.91
C LEU A 465 11.20 -20.20 20.50
N GLU A 466 12.29 -20.95 20.61
CA GLU A 466 12.26 -22.34 21.10
C GLU A 466 12.08 -22.42 22.62
N GLU A 467 12.61 -21.45 23.36
CA GLU A 467 12.56 -21.34 24.82
C GLU A 467 11.18 -20.92 25.33
N GLY A 468 10.40 -20.22 24.50
CA GLY A 468 9.05 -19.76 24.80
C GLY A 468 8.98 -18.28 25.19
N PHE A 469 7.76 -17.73 25.13
CA PHE A 469 7.53 -16.30 25.28
C PHE A 469 8.07 -15.71 26.59
N LEU A 470 7.87 -16.41 27.71
CA LEU A 470 8.27 -15.92 29.02
C LEU A 470 9.79 -15.76 29.17
N GLU A 471 10.56 -16.67 28.59
CA GLU A 471 12.02 -16.60 28.60
C GLU A 471 12.51 -15.52 27.64
N ALA A 472 11.96 -15.45 26.43
CA ALA A 472 12.23 -14.39 25.47
C ALA A 472 11.99 -12.99 26.06
N TRP A 473 10.91 -12.81 26.82
CA TRP A 473 10.65 -11.56 27.53
C TRP A 473 11.67 -11.30 28.64
N SER A 474 11.94 -12.29 29.49
CA SER A 474 12.91 -12.17 30.60
C SER A 474 14.30 -11.74 30.11
N ILE A 475 14.79 -12.37 29.03
CA ILE A 475 16.09 -12.08 28.43
C ILE A 475 16.08 -10.71 27.76
N GLY A 476 15.07 -10.39 26.94
CA GLY A 476 14.97 -9.07 26.30
C GLY A 476 14.95 -7.93 27.32
N ALA A 477 14.21 -8.09 28.42
CA ALA A 477 14.21 -7.12 29.50
C ALA A 477 15.57 -6.97 30.21
N LYS A 478 16.28 -8.09 30.42
CA LYS A 478 17.63 -8.06 30.99
C LYS A 478 18.60 -7.32 30.07
N GLU A 479 18.60 -7.64 28.78
CA GLU A 479 19.47 -7.00 27.79
C GLU A 479 19.20 -5.51 27.66
N TRP A 480 17.92 -5.12 27.66
CA TRP A 480 17.51 -3.72 27.72
C TRP A 480 18.16 -3.00 28.91
N ARG A 481 17.93 -3.50 30.14
CA ARG A 481 18.44 -2.85 31.36
C ARG A 481 19.95 -2.72 31.36
N GLU A 482 20.66 -3.79 30.96
CA GLU A 482 22.12 -3.80 30.95
C GLU A 482 22.69 -2.77 29.97
N ASN A 483 22.09 -2.62 28.78
CA ASN A 483 22.57 -1.69 27.76
C ASN A 483 22.07 -0.26 27.94
N GLU A 484 20.84 -0.07 28.41
CA GLU A 484 20.30 1.26 28.77
C GLU A 484 21.17 1.89 29.86
N SER A 485 21.55 1.13 30.89
CA SER A 485 22.43 1.62 31.97
C SER A 485 23.82 2.06 31.49
N ARG A 486 24.25 1.55 30.33
CA ARG A 486 25.54 1.88 29.69
C ARG A 486 25.40 2.96 28.61
N GLY A 487 24.17 3.36 28.26
CA GLY A 487 23.90 4.28 27.16
C GLY A 487 24.15 3.69 25.77
N THR A 488 24.11 2.36 25.64
CA THR A 488 24.38 1.64 24.39
C THR A 488 23.12 1.06 23.74
N ALA A 489 21.95 1.26 24.34
CA ALA A 489 20.68 0.82 23.78
C ALA A 489 20.02 1.91 22.91
N GLY A 490 19.68 1.58 21.68
CA GLY A 490 18.76 2.31 20.82
C GLY A 490 17.31 1.85 21.03
N PHE A 491 16.37 2.77 20.87
CA PHE A 491 14.93 2.50 20.96
C PHE A 491 14.22 3.27 19.85
N TRP A 492 13.63 2.56 18.91
CA TRP A 492 13.14 3.11 17.64
C TRP A 492 11.69 2.71 17.39
N PRO A 493 10.70 3.50 17.85
CA PRO A 493 9.28 3.28 17.55
C PRO A 493 9.00 3.23 16.04
N MET A 494 8.13 2.31 15.61
CA MET A 494 7.84 2.13 14.17
C MET A 494 7.17 3.34 13.54
N ASP A 495 6.29 4.04 14.26
CA ASP A 495 5.62 5.24 13.78
C ASP A 495 6.61 6.38 13.50
N GLU A 496 7.61 6.56 14.35
CA GLU A 496 8.73 7.48 14.12
C GLU A 496 9.63 7.03 12.96
N ALA A 497 9.98 5.74 12.93
CA ALA A 497 10.86 5.18 11.90
C ALA A 497 10.22 5.25 10.50
N TRP A 498 8.93 4.91 10.37
CA TRP A 498 8.16 4.99 9.13
C TRP A 498 7.95 6.40 8.61
N GLY A 499 8.01 7.40 9.49
CA GLY A 499 8.04 8.81 9.10
C GLY A 499 9.23 9.15 8.20
N ARG A 500 10.33 8.38 8.30
CA ARG A 500 11.52 8.53 7.45
C ARG A 500 11.68 7.40 6.43
N PHE A 501 11.50 6.16 6.86
CA PHE A 501 11.67 4.95 6.04
C PHE A 501 10.35 4.22 5.95
N SER A 502 9.51 4.66 5.01
CA SER A 502 8.15 4.13 4.85
C SER A 502 8.16 2.62 4.59
N PRO A 503 7.18 1.87 5.14
CA PRO A 503 7.11 0.43 4.97
C PRO A 503 6.91 0.09 3.49
N ALA A 504 7.62 -0.93 3.04
CA ALA A 504 7.54 -1.48 1.70
C ALA A 504 7.06 -2.92 1.78
N SER A 505 6.09 -3.27 0.95
CA SER A 505 5.65 -4.65 0.77
C SER A 505 5.66 -4.97 -0.72
N PHE A 506 5.95 -6.21 -1.07
CA PHE A 506 5.74 -6.73 -2.41
C PHE A 506 4.71 -7.86 -2.36
N GLU A 507 4.12 -8.21 -3.50
CA GLU A 507 3.18 -9.33 -3.60
C GLU A 507 3.96 -10.61 -3.94
N PRO A 508 4.33 -11.46 -2.97
CA PRO A 508 4.92 -12.75 -3.28
C PRO A 508 3.89 -13.63 -4.01
N SER A 509 4.38 -14.44 -4.94
CA SER A 509 3.60 -15.54 -5.52
C SER A 509 2.92 -16.35 -4.42
N ALA A 510 1.62 -16.65 -4.55
CA ALA A 510 0.75 -17.22 -3.51
C ALA A 510 1.45 -18.25 -2.59
N ILE A 511 1.92 -17.79 -1.42
CA ILE A 511 2.54 -18.64 -0.40
C ILE A 511 1.42 -19.39 0.33
N ALA A 512 1.52 -20.72 0.35
CA ALA A 512 0.58 -21.58 1.07
C ALA A 512 1.06 -21.77 2.52
N ILE A 513 0.58 -20.92 3.43
CA ILE A 513 0.86 -21.07 4.87
C ILE A 513 -0.07 -22.13 5.47
N ALA A 514 0.52 -23.24 5.92
CA ALA A 514 -0.16 -24.25 6.73
C ALA A 514 -0.17 -23.83 8.21
N ILE A 515 -1.29 -23.30 8.69
CA ILE A 515 -1.42 -22.82 10.07
C ILE A 515 -1.53 -24.02 11.02
N PRO A 516 -0.92 -23.98 12.21
CA PRO A 516 -1.07 -25.03 13.21
C PRO A 516 -2.55 -25.26 13.58
N PRO A 517 -2.96 -26.50 13.91
CA PRO A 517 -4.33 -26.78 14.34
C PRO A 517 -4.76 -25.88 15.51
N SER A 518 -6.02 -25.42 15.50
CA SER A 518 -6.53 -24.49 16.52
C SER A 518 -6.49 -25.09 17.94
N SER A 519 -6.59 -26.41 18.06
CA SER A 519 -6.42 -27.13 19.34
C SER A 519 -5.04 -26.93 19.92
N ASP A 520 -4.01 -27.11 19.08
CA ASP A 520 -2.61 -27.10 19.49
C ASP A 520 -2.18 -25.67 19.85
N LEU A 521 -2.66 -24.69 19.08
CA LEU A 521 -2.50 -23.26 19.39
C LEU A 521 -3.14 -22.91 20.74
N SER A 522 -4.37 -23.37 20.99
CA SER A 522 -5.09 -23.08 22.23
C SER A 522 -4.39 -23.71 23.44
N GLU A 523 -3.87 -24.93 23.30
CA GLU A 523 -3.12 -25.64 24.34
C GLU A 523 -1.78 -24.94 24.64
N ALA A 524 -0.98 -24.63 23.62
CA ALA A 524 0.30 -23.94 23.79
C ALA A 524 0.11 -22.55 24.42
N PHE A 525 -0.85 -21.77 23.91
CA PHE A 525 -1.19 -20.47 24.48
C PHE A 525 -1.65 -20.58 25.93
N GLY A 526 -2.56 -21.52 26.25
CA GLY A 526 -3.06 -21.72 27.61
C GLY A 526 -1.95 -22.12 28.59
N SER A 527 -1.01 -22.96 28.14
CA SER A 527 0.18 -23.34 28.91
C SER A 527 1.09 -22.14 29.19
N GLU A 528 1.39 -21.33 28.16
CA GLU A 528 2.22 -20.13 28.30
C GLU A 528 1.58 -19.08 29.21
N LEU A 529 0.27 -18.86 29.05
CA LEU A 529 -0.50 -17.97 29.91
C LEU A 529 -0.44 -18.44 31.36
N SER A 530 -0.63 -19.74 31.61
CA SER A 530 -0.54 -20.30 32.96
C SER A 530 0.84 -20.10 33.58
N ARG A 531 1.92 -20.27 32.80
CA ARG A 531 3.30 -20.02 33.26
C ARG A 531 3.55 -18.54 33.56
N THR A 532 3.06 -17.66 32.69
CA THR A 532 3.20 -16.20 32.84
C THR A 532 2.46 -15.73 34.09
N VAL A 533 1.19 -16.13 34.25
CA VAL A 533 0.40 -15.85 35.45
C VAL A 533 1.11 -16.35 36.70
N ALA A 534 1.61 -17.58 36.68
CA ALA A 534 2.35 -18.13 37.82
C ALA A 534 3.59 -17.29 38.17
N ARG A 535 4.38 -16.86 37.18
CA ARG A 535 5.56 -15.99 37.41
C ARG A 535 5.16 -14.68 38.10
N GLU A 536 4.11 -14.04 37.62
CA GLU A 536 3.66 -12.75 38.16
C GLU A 536 3.04 -12.87 39.56
N ILE A 537 2.19 -13.88 39.80
CA ILE A 537 1.46 -13.93 41.07
C ILE A 537 2.24 -14.59 42.20
N GLN A 538 3.14 -15.54 41.92
CA GLN A 538 3.76 -16.36 42.97
C GLN A 538 4.47 -15.54 44.07
N PRO A 539 5.24 -14.49 43.76
CA PRO A 539 5.84 -13.63 44.80
C PRO A 539 4.78 -12.96 45.69
N LEU A 540 3.70 -12.47 45.08
CA LEU A 540 2.59 -11.80 45.78
C LEU A 540 1.77 -12.79 46.62
N VAL A 541 1.54 -13.99 46.10
CA VAL A 541 0.89 -15.11 46.80
C VAL A 541 1.70 -15.46 48.04
N ALA A 542 3.02 -15.65 47.91
CA ALA A 542 3.89 -15.97 49.04
C ALA A 542 3.88 -14.88 50.12
N GLU A 543 3.90 -13.61 49.73
CA GLU A 543 3.79 -12.49 50.67
C GLU A 543 2.43 -12.51 51.42
N LEU A 544 1.33 -12.68 50.69
CA LEU A 544 -0.01 -12.71 51.27
C LEU A 544 -0.21 -13.93 52.17
N GLU A 545 0.28 -15.11 51.79
CA GLU A 545 0.22 -16.32 52.62
C GLU A 545 0.96 -16.14 53.95
N ASP A 546 2.17 -15.58 53.91
CA ASP A 546 2.95 -15.27 55.11
C ASP A 546 2.24 -14.23 56.00
N ARG A 547 1.59 -13.24 55.39
CA ARG A 547 0.74 -12.27 56.12
C ARG A 547 -0.52 -12.90 56.71
N ILE A 548 -1.16 -13.84 56.01
CA ILE A 548 -2.32 -14.60 56.53
C ILE A 548 -1.91 -15.34 57.79
N VAL A 549 -0.77 -16.04 57.77
CA VAL A 549 -0.25 -16.76 58.95
C VAL A 549 0.05 -15.79 60.10
N ARG A 550 0.75 -14.68 59.83
CA ARG A 550 1.09 -13.68 60.87
C ARG A 550 -0.11 -12.93 61.44
N SER A 551 -1.19 -12.81 60.68
CA SER A 551 -2.42 -12.12 61.08
C SER A 551 -3.45 -13.03 61.78
N ALA A 552 -3.06 -14.26 62.13
CA ALA A 552 -3.96 -15.28 62.68
C ALA A 552 -5.20 -15.51 61.80
N PHE A 553 -4.99 -15.62 60.48
CA PHE A 553 -6.04 -15.91 59.49
C PHE A 553 -7.11 -14.82 59.36
N ASN A 554 -6.70 -13.55 59.39
CA ASN A 554 -7.63 -12.44 59.19
C ASN A 554 -8.38 -12.54 57.83
N PRO A 555 -9.74 -12.53 57.82
CA PRO A 555 -10.54 -12.72 56.61
C PRO A 555 -10.25 -11.68 55.53
N ARG A 556 -9.85 -10.46 55.89
CA ARG A 556 -9.45 -9.42 54.94
C ARG A 556 -8.24 -9.84 54.11
N ILE A 557 -7.21 -10.40 54.73
CA ILE A 557 -5.98 -10.79 54.01
C ILE A 557 -6.24 -12.03 53.14
N ILE A 558 -7.06 -12.96 53.63
CA ILE A 558 -7.49 -14.13 52.85
C ILE A 558 -8.32 -13.68 51.63
N ASN A 559 -9.23 -12.73 51.80
CA ASN A 559 -10.00 -12.14 50.70
C ASN A 559 -9.11 -11.41 49.69
N ARG A 560 -8.06 -10.70 50.14
CA ARG A 560 -7.09 -10.09 49.22
C ARG A 560 -6.35 -11.14 48.39
N LEU A 561 -6.01 -12.31 48.96
CA LEU A 561 -5.45 -13.42 48.20
C LEU A 561 -6.47 -14.00 47.19
N GLY A 562 -7.73 -14.13 47.59
CA GLY A 562 -8.81 -14.50 46.65
C GLY A 562 -8.99 -13.49 45.53
N THR A 563 -8.93 -12.19 45.84
CA THR A 563 -8.99 -11.08 44.88
C THR A 563 -7.82 -11.14 43.90
N LEU A 564 -6.61 -11.42 44.40
CA LEU A 564 -5.44 -11.65 43.54
C LEU A 564 -5.71 -12.79 42.56
N TYR A 565 -6.17 -13.95 43.03
CA TYR A 565 -6.52 -15.06 42.13
C TYR A 565 -7.63 -14.68 41.13
N GLY A 566 -8.67 -13.97 41.57
CA GLY A 566 -9.79 -13.53 40.73
C GLY A 566 -9.35 -12.58 39.60
N ARG A 567 -8.48 -11.62 39.89
CA ARG A 567 -7.90 -10.69 38.91
C ARG A 567 -7.09 -11.38 37.82
N TYR A 568 -6.49 -12.53 38.13
CA TYR A 568 -5.71 -13.34 37.18
C TYR A 568 -6.54 -14.50 36.58
N GLY A 569 -7.86 -14.50 36.73
CA GLY A 569 -8.76 -15.50 36.16
C GLY A 569 -8.72 -16.88 36.83
N LEU A 570 -8.01 -17.02 37.95
CA LEU A 570 -7.85 -18.27 38.70
C LEU A 570 -9.05 -18.51 39.63
N PHE A 571 -10.26 -18.59 39.06
CA PHE A 571 -11.52 -18.57 39.80
C PHE A 571 -11.67 -19.71 40.81
N ALA A 572 -11.12 -20.89 40.54
CA ALA A 572 -11.18 -22.00 41.49
C ALA A 572 -10.36 -21.72 42.77
N GLN A 573 -9.15 -21.15 42.62
CA GLN A 573 -8.31 -20.75 43.74
C GLN A 573 -8.90 -19.54 44.46
N ALA A 574 -9.47 -18.60 43.71
CA ALA A 574 -10.17 -17.44 44.27
C ALA A 574 -11.35 -17.87 45.15
N GLU A 575 -12.22 -18.73 44.63
CA GLU A 575 -13.37 -19.31 45.34
C GLU A 575 -12.94 -20.01 46.63
N GLU A 576 -11.88 -20.83 46.59
CA GLU A 576 -11.35 -21.49 47.79
C GLU A 576 -10.97 -20.46 48.87
N GLN A 577 -10.29 -19.37 48.49
CA GLN A 577 -9.91 -18.34 49.45
C GLN A 577 -11.11 -17.54 49.95
N PHE A 578 -12.08 -17.20 49.11
CA PHE A 578 -13.28 -16.50 49.59
C PHE A 578 -14.12 -17.36 50.53
N ILE A 579 -14.28 -18.66 50.24
CA ILE A 579 -14.90 -19.62 51.16
C ILE A 579 -14.11 -19.69 52.47
N ARG A 580 -12.77 -19.68 52.41
CA ARG A 580 -11.93 -19.68 53.60
C ARG A 580 -12.10 -18.39 54.41
N ALA A 581 -12.20 -17.22 53.78
CA ALA A 581 -12.49 -15.97 54.47
C ALA A 581 -13.85 -16.05 55.20
N LEU A 582 -14.87 -16.62 54.56
CA LEU A 582 -16.19 -16.83 55.18
C LEU A 582 -16.23 -17.87 56.30
N ARG A 583 -15.24 -18.77 56.38
CA ARG A 583 -15.09 -19.66 57.54
C ARG A 583 -14.58 -18.92 58.78
N GLU A 584 -13.75 -17.89 58.57
CA GLU A 584 -13.23 -17.05 59.65
C GLU A 584 -14.25 -15.97 60.06
N ASP A 585 -15.02 -15.45 59.11
CA ASP A 585 -16.12 -14.51 59.35
C ASP A 585 -17.26 -14.74 58.33
N SER A 586 -18.37 -15.35 58.78
CA SER A 586 -19.50 -15.72 57.92
C SER A 586 -20.21 -14.53 57.28
N ASP A 587 -20.05 -13.34 57.86
CA ASP A 587 -20.72 -12.11 57.46
C ASP A 587 -19.73 -11.13 56.81
N TYR A 588 -18.58 -11.64 56.36
CA TYR A 588 -17.59 -10.82 55.66
C TYR A 588 -18.05 -10.47 54.24
N ALA A 589 -18.75 -9.33 54.13
CA ALA A 589 -19.40 -8.87 52.89
C ALA A 589 -18.49 -8.87 51.64
N PRO A 590 -17.22 -8.44 51.68
CA PRO A 590 -16.33 -8.51 50.51
C PRO A 590 -16.20 -9.91 49.91
N ALA A 591 -16.09 -10.95 50.74
CA ALA A 591 -15.97 -12.33 50.26
C ALA A 591 -17.30 -12.83 49.67
N LEU A 592 -18.44 -12.39 50.20
CA LEU A 592 -19.76 -12.69 49.61
C LEU A 592 -19.90 -12.04 48.23
N ILE A 593 -19.54 -10.76 48.10
CA ILE A 593 -19.55 -10.03 46.83
C ILE A 593 -18.66 -10.74 45.81
N ASN A 594 -17.44 -11.11 46.20
CA ASN A 594 -16.49 -11.75 45.30
C ASN A 594 -16.91 -13.18 44.89
N LEU A 595 -17.56 -13.95 45.77
CA LEU A 595 -18.17 -15.23 45.38
C LEU A 595 -19.31 -15.02 44.39
N GLY A 596 -20.20 -14.05 44.66
CA GLY A 596 -21.26 -13.66 43.72
C GLY A 596 -20.71 -13.32 42.34
N ASN A 597 -19.59 -12.58 42.27
CA ASN A 597 -18.90 -12.27 41.02
C ASN A 597 -18.39 -13.53 40.30
N ILE A 598 -17.83 -14.51 41.02
CA ILE A 598 -17.38 -15.79 40.42
C ILE A 598 -18.56 -16.55 39.81
N PHE A 599 -19.67 -16.68 40.53
CA PHE A 599 -20.84 -17.39 40.02
C PHE A 599 -21.48 -16.64 38.84
N PHE A 600 -21.53 -15.30 38.90
CA PHE A 600 -21.98 -14.46 37.80
C PHE A 600 -21.15 -14.69 36.53
N LEU A 601 -19.81 -14.69 36.64
CA LEU A 601 -18.90 -14.95 35.51
C LEU A 601 -19.08 -16.36 34.92
N ARG A 602 -19.40 -17.35 35.76
CA ARG A 602 -19.71 -18.74 35.36
C ARG A 602 -21.11 -18.94 34.79
N ASP A 603 -21.89 -17.86 34.65
CA ASP A 603 -23.31 -17.88 34.22
C ASP A 603 -24.25 -18.59 35.21
N ASP A 604 -23.81 -18.77 36.45
CA ASP A 604 -24.59 -19.38 37.52
C ASP A 604 -25.33 -18.28 38.30
N LEU A 605 -26.35 -17.72 37.65
CA LEU A 605 -27.02 -16.49 38.10
C LEU A 605 -27.90 -16.68 39.34
N GLU A 606 -28.26 -17.93 39.68
CA GLU A 606 -29.03 -18.24 40.89
C GLU A 606 -28.13 -18.13 42.12
N GLU A 607 -26.98 -18.81 42.10
CA GLU A 607 -25.95 -18.78 43.13
C GLU A 607 -25.36 -17.37 43.27
N ALA A 608 -25.12 -16.68 42.16
CA ALA A 608 -24.68 -15.29 42.18
C ALA A 608 -25.66 -14.39 42.97
N LEU A 609 -26.96 -14.56 42.72
CA LEU A 609 -28.00 -13.78 43.40
C LEU A 609 -28.03 -14.08 44.91
N ASP A 610 -27.90 -15.35 45.33
CA ASP A 610 -27.86 -15.71 46.76
C ASP A 610 -26.72 -15.00 47.50
N TYR A 611 -25.51 -15.03 46.94
CA TYR A 611 -24.35 -14.38 47.55
C TYR A 611 -24.51 -12.85 47.59
N PHE A 612 -25.00 -12.24 46.51
CA PHE A 612 -25.23 -10.80 46.48
C PHE A 612 -26.37 -10.36 47.41
N GLU A 613 -27.44 -11.14 47.58
CA GLU A 613 -28.52 -10.85 48.53
C GLU A 613 -28.04 -10.94 49.98
N ARG A 614 -27.17 -11.90 50.29
CA ARG A 614 -26.52 -11.99 51.60
C ARG A 614 -25.61 -10.78 51.86
N ALA A 615 -24.82 -10.36 50.86
CA ALA A 615 -24.02 -9.15 50.95
C ALA A 615 -24.89 -7.90 51.16
N PHE A 616 -26.02 -7.80 50.46
CA PHE A 616 -27.00 -6.71 50.59
C PHE A 616 -27.63 -6.65 51.98
N GLY A 617 -27.88 -7.81 52.60
CA GLY A 617 -28.35 -7.88 53.99
C GLY A 617 -27.38 -7.27 55.01
N ILE A 618 -26.08 -7.19 54.67
CA ILE A 618 -25.02 -6.66 55.53
C ILE A 618 -24.69 -5.21 55.17
N ARG A 619 -24.63 -4.89 53.87
CA ARG A 619 -24.33 -3.57 53.32
C ARG A 619 -25.44 -3.13 52.33
N PRO A 620 -26.62 -2.69 52.80
CA PRO A 620 -27.75 -2.36 51.93
C PRO A 620 -27.56 -1.08 51.10
N ASP A 621 -26.71 -0.17 51.58
CA ASP A 621 -26.43 1.12 50.92
C ASP A 621 -25.09 1.10 50.16
N ASP A 622 -24.53 -0.09 49.89
CA ASP A 622 -23.30 -0.24 49.12
C ASP A 622 -23.60 -0.25 47.61
N PRO A 623 -23.12 0.76 46.85
CA PRO A 623 -23.44 0.87 45.44
C PRO A 623 -22.88 -0.28 44.61
N GLU A 624 -21.79 -0.93 45.02
CA GLU A 624 -21.26 -2.11 44.29
C GLU A 624 -22.18 -3.31 44.44
N VAL A 625 -22.69 -3.56 45.64
CA VAL A 625 -23.66 -4.64 45.91
C VAL A 625 -24.95 -4.41 45.13
N LEU A 626 -25.47 -3.18 45.14
CA LEU A 626 -26.66 -2.80 44.40
C LEU A 626 -26.49 -2.98 42.89
N LEU A 627 -25.33 -2.59 42.34
CA LEU A 627 -25.03 -2.79 40.92
C LEU A 627 -24.84 -4.26 40.56
N SER A 628 -24.21 -5.06 41.41
CA SER A 628 -24.07 -6.50 41.19
C SER A 628 -25.43 -7.23 41.17
N LEU A 629 -26.35 -6.86 42.08
CA LEU A 629 -27.74 -7.30 42.03
C LEU A 629 -28.44 -6.83 40.75
N ALA A 630 -28.28 -5.56 40.38
CA ALA A 630 -28.89 -5.00 39.19
C ALA A 630 -28.45 -5.75 37.92
N ARG A 631 -27.15 -6.02 37.79
CA ARG A 631 -26.56 -6.80 36.69
C ARG A 631 -27.08 -8.22 36.66
N THR A 632 -27.11 -8.89 37.81
CA THR A 632 -27.59 -10.28 37.92
C THR A 632 -29.07 -10.39 37.50
N HIS A 633 -29.93 -9.49 37.99
CA HIS A 633 -31.32 -9.41 37.55
C HIS A 633 -31.43 -9.10 36.05
N TYR A 634 -30.59 -8.21 35.51
CA TYR A 634 -30.60 -7.87 34.09
C TYR A 634 -30.26 -9.08 33.20
N GLU A 635 -29.21 -9.84 33.53
CA GLU A 635 -28.83 -11.06 32.80
C GLU A 635 -29.92 -12.14 32.89
N ARG A 636 -30.63 -12.21 34.02
CA ARG A 636 -31.84 -13.04 34.19
C ARG A 636 -33.07 -12.52 33.45
N SER A 637 -32.97 -11.41 32.71
CA SER A 637 -34.08 -10.72 32.04
C SER A 637 -35.16 -10.17 32.98
N GLU A 638 -34.82 -9.96 34.25
CA GLU A 638 -35.66 -9.40 35.29
C GLU A 638 -35.49 -7.87 35.34
N TYR A 639 -35.92 -7.19 34.27
CA TYR A 639 -35.60 -5.78 34.03
C TYR A 639 -36.16 -4.79 35.06
N ASN A 640 -37.29 -5.10 35.70
CA ASN A 640 -37.89 -4.22 36.72
C ASN A 640 -37.08 -4.22 38.04
N PRO A 641 -36.76 -5.39 38.63
CA PRO A 641 -35.79 -5.48 39.73
C PRO A 641 -34.44 -4.86 39.39
N ALA A 642 -33.90 -5.15 38.19
CA ALA A 642 -32.62 -4.61 37.74
C ALA A 642 -32.59 -3.08 37.76
N ARG A 643 -33.62 -2.44 37.18
CA ARG A 643 -33.77 -0.99 37.17
C ARG A 643 -33.86 -0.41 38.58
N THR A 644 -34.63 -1.05 39.46
CA THR A 644 -34.83 -0.56 40.84
C THR A 644 -33.48 -0.49 41.57
N ARG A 645 -32.70 -1.57 41.51
CA ARG A 645 -31.37 -1.62 42.14
C ARG A 645 -30.36 -0.66 41.51
N TYR A 646 -30.43 -0.48 40.19
CA TYR A 646 -29.62 0.52 39.49
C TYR A 646 -29.92 1.95 39.97
N GLU A 647 -31.19 2.32 40.07
CA GLU A 647 -31.63 3.65 40.52
C GLU A 647 -31.20 3.93 41.98
N GLU A 648 -31.24 2.91 42.84
CA GLU A 648 -30.69 2.99 44.21
C GLU A 648 -29.18 3.25 44.20
N ALA A 649 -28.42 2.51 43.38
CA ALA A 649 -26.98 2.71 43.24
C ALA A 649 -26.62 4.08 42.64
N GLU A 650 -27.38 4.53 41.65
CA GLU A 650 -27.20 5.83 40.99
C GLU A 650 -27.39 6.99 41.96
N LEU A 651 -28.34 6.88 42.90
CA LEU A 651 -28.56 7.89 43.93
C LEU A 651 -27.36 8.03 44.87
N ILE A 652 -26.63 6.93 45.13
CA ILE A 652 -25.52 6.88 46.08
C ILE A 652 -24.20 7.23 45.38
N SER A 653 -23.94 6.65 44.21
CA SER A 653 -22.73 6.86 43.42
C SER A 653 -23.05 6.98 41.93
N PRO A 654 -23.39 8.20 41.45
CA PRO A 654 -23.71 8.43 40.04
C PRO A 654 -22.57 8.08 39.09
N GLU A 655 -21.32 8.34 39.49
CA GLU A 655 -20.14 8.06 38.68
C GLU A 655 -19.95 6.55 38.46
N LEU A 656 -20.10 5.75 39.52
CA LEU A 656 -20.01 4.30 39.42
C LEU A 656 -21.18 3.73 38.62
N ALA A 657 -22.41 4.21 38.86
CA ALA A 657 -23.60 3.77 38.15
C ALA A 657 -23.57 4.13 36.65
N ALA A 658 -22.90 5.21 36.24
CA ALA A 658 -22.76 5.60 34.84
C ALA A 658 -22.13 4.48 33.99
N ASN A 659 -21.24 3.66 34.58
CA ASN A 659 -20.64 2.51 33.91
C ASN A 659 -21.66 1.42 33.54
N TYR A 660 -22.84 1.40 34.16
CA TYR A 660 -23.85 0.35 33.98
C TYR A 660 -25.19 0.88 33.44
N ILE A 661 -25.20 2.06 32.80
CA ILE A 661 -26.41 2.71 32.26
C ILE A 661 -27.23 1.84 31.31
N TYR A 662 -26.61 0.84 30.68
CA TYR A 662 -27.28 -0.11 29.81
C TYR A 662 -28.42 -0.87 30.52
N ILE A 663 -28.34 -1.04 31.85
CA ILE A 663 -29.36 -1.71 32.66
C ILE A 663 -30.73 -1.00 32.52
N VAL A 664 -30.71 0.33 32.43
CA VAL A 664 -31.91 1.17 32.22
C VAL A 664 -32.49 1.00 30.82
N GLY A 665 -31.69 0.56 29.84
CA GLY A 665 -32.13 0.26 28.48
C GLY A 665 -32.94 -1.03 28.35
N GLY A 666 -33.05 -1.84 29.41
CA GLY A 666 -33.81 -3.10 29.43
C GLY A 666 -33.39 -4.07 28.33
N GLY A 667 -34.33 -4.84 27.78
CA GLY A 667 -34.02 -5.84 26.76
C GLY A 667 -33.76 -5.32 25.34
N SER A 668 -33.46 -4.02 25.15
CA SER A 668 -33.17 -3.47 23.81
C SER A 668 -31.86 -4.03 23.23
N ASP A 669 -31.76 -4.14 21.91
CA ASP A 669 -30.57 -4.69 21.25
C ASP A 669 -29.29 -3.91 21.59
N THR A 670 -29.40 -2.58 21.73
CA THR A 670 -28.30 -1.69 22.15
C THR A 670 -27.87 -1.95 23.59
N ALA A 671 -28.81 -2.21 24.49
CA ALA A 671 -28.52 -2.51 25.88
C ALA A 671 -27.91 -3.91 26.03
N ARG A 672 -28.41 -4.91 25.28
CA ARG A 672 -27.83 -6.26 25.24
C ARG A 672 -26.41 -6.28 24.69
N ALA A 673 -26.14 -5.53 23.62
CA ALA A 673 -24.79 -5.41 23.07
C ALA A 673 -23.82 -4.77 24.09
N SER A 674 -24.26 -3.71 24.78
CA SER A 674 -23.47 -3.05 25.83
C SER A 674 -23.24 -3.97 27.04
N ALA A 675 -24.26 -4.75 27.44
CA ALA A 675 -24.17 -5.73 28.52
C ALA A 675 -23.15 -6.83 28.21
N ALA A 676 -23.22 -7.40 27.00
CA ALA A 676 -22.29 -8.44 26.56
C ALA A 676 -20.84 -7.97 26.58
N GLN A 677 -20.58 -6.70 26.23
CA GLN A 677 -19.24 -6.12 26.27
C GLN A 677 -18.71 -5.97 27.70
N LYS A 678 -19.58 -5.66 28.67
CA LYS A 678 -19.21 -5.40 30.08
C LYS A 678 -19.40 -6.60 31.01
N ARG A 679 -19.82 -7.76 30.49
CA ARG A 679 -20.15 -8.94 31.31
C ARG A 679 -18.95 -9.44 32.12
N ASN A 680 -17.76 -9.40 31.53
CA ASN A 680 -16.54 -9.88 32.18
C ASN A 680 -15.92 -8.85 33.15
N ASP A 681 -16.41 -7.60 33.15
CA ASP A 681 -15.91 -6.53 34.01
C ASP A 681 -16.57 -6.63 35.39
N VAL A 682 -15.98 -7.42 36.29
CA VAL A 682 -16.39 -7.50 37.70
C VAL A 682 -15.45 -6.68 38.58
N LEU A 683 -16.01 -6.06 39.62
CA LEU A 683 -15.24 -5.34 40.63
C LEU A 683 -14.85 -6.32 41.73
N TRP A 684 -13.55 -6.55 41.88
CA TRP A 684 -13.03 -7.41 42.95
C TRP A 684 -12.84 -6.60 44.23
N GLU A 685 -13.68 -6.85 45.23
CA GLU A 685 -13.73 -6.07 46.46
C GLU A 685 -12.65 -6.54 47.46
N SER A 686 -11.79 -5.63 47.89
CA SER A 686 -10.55 -6.00 48.62
C SER A 686 -10.60 -5.81 50.13
N GLU A 687 -11.51 -4.99 50.69
CA GLU A 687 -11.51 -4.59 52.12
C GLU A 687 -12.85 -4.50 52.87
#